data_AF-A0AA97CZ39-F1
#
_entry.id   AF-A0AA97CZ39-F1
#
_cell.length_a   1.000
_cell.length_b   1.000
_cell.length_c   1.000
_cell.angle_alpha   90.00
_cell.angle_beta   90.00
_cell.angle_gamma   90.00
#
_symmetry.space_group_name_H-M   'P 1'
#
loop_
_entity.id
_entity.type
_entity.pdbx_description
1 polymer ?
#
loop_
_entity_poly.entity_id
_entity_poly.type
_entity_poly.pdbx_seq_one_letter_code
_entity_poly.pdbx_strand_id
1 'polypeptide(L)'
;MDADHGSRTVRPRTIEPVDIAELAQRSGAVVDGVADGVNVTGATLRAQSCAPGDLFAAMPGRQRHGAEFVEQAVDAGAVAVLTDDTGLAIVRAAGRAASLPVLVHRDPRSVLGSLSSRVYGDPSSSLTLIGITGTSGKTTTSYLAEAALRATGASVGIVGTTGSRLDGEPIPSELTTPEAPDLQRLLAVMRERGADAVVMEVSSHALSLGRVDGCRFAVGAFTNLSQDHLDYHKTMNEYFTAKARLFAADSSVRAERAVICVDDEWGAQMAAVAAAGGRPVVTVSTSGGSDTGDTGGWRVVETAQSGQGSQRVRAVDSTGTEHDLLVPLPGAYNVANALLAVAAVAESGADVGQAIDGLAQVSVPGRVEKIERGQGFLAVVDYAHKPAAVDAVLATLAAQSSGRIGVVLGAGGDRDTEKRPLMGEAAARGADLVIVTDDNPRSEDPAAIRAAVIAGADQTPGGDRRAIDVREIGDRRAAITAAVEWAEPGDVVLVAGKGHETGQEIAGVKYPFDDRLVLADALERRAASSAEPLHVVIADSGADVADVKRLLREMVAVAAESGAGSQHRGTAGPVRRTWAVFGELPDREGLDDNARAVAHDGLGRQAVRVAVDKIIAVGQTRIVRALHQGAVMEGSWGDEAAFVATADAAVEHMRTEPGYAPGPGDVAVIAGPDDLAPALLDYWRNGAGLQVRIVDL
;
A
#
# COMPACT_ATOMS: atom_id res chain seq x y z
N MET A 1 22.41 16.06 -10.96
CA MET A 1 21.10 16.56 -11.41
C MET A 1 20.34 16.91 -10.15
N ASP A 2 20.27 18.20 -9.85
CA ASP A 2 19.70 18.71 -8.61
C ASP A 2 18.22 18.35 -8.52
N ALA A 3 17.88 17.53 -7.53
CA ALA A 3 16.50 17.22 -7.22
C ALA A 3 15.94 18.36 -6.36
N ASP A 4 15.35 19.34 -7.04
CA ASP A 4 14.50 20.37 -6.46
C ASP A 4 13.31 19.70 -5.73
N HIS A 5 13.47 19.48 -4.42
CA HIS A 5 12.42 18.95 -3.53
C HIS A 5 11.50 20.07 -3.00
N GLY A 6 11.40 21.19 -3.71
CA GLY A 6 10.32 22.15 -3.49
C GLY A 6 8.99 21.47 -3.76
N SER A 7 8.19 21.24 -2.72
CA SER A 7 6.78 20.86 -2.80
C SER A 7 6.06 21.83 -3.74
N ARG A 8 5.96 21.51 -5.04
CA ARG A 8 5.18 22.29 -6.00
C ARG A 8 3.72 22.09 -5.65
N THR A 9 3.18 23.02 -4.88
CA THR A 9 1.76 23.11 -4.56
C THR A 9 0.94 23.02 -5.85
N VAL A 10 0.13 21.97 -6.01
CA VAL A 10 -0.62 21.75 -7.25
C VAL A 10 -1.76 22.76 -7.37
N ARG A 11 -1.82 23.53 -8.45
CA ARG A 11 -2.87 24.54 -8.67
C ARG A 11 -3.70 24.21 -9.92
N PRO A 12 -4.99 24.60 -9.95
CA PRO A 12 -5.76 24.56 -11.18
C PRO A 12 -5.13 25.49 -12.22
N ARG A 13 -5.21 25.15 -13.51
CA ARG A 13 -4.63 25.94 -14.61
C ARG A 13 -5.49 27.15 -14.95
N THR A 14 -6.80 27.06 -14.71
CA THR A 14 -7.76 28.11 -15.04
C THR A 14 -8.61 28.46 -13.83
N ILE A 15 -8.54 29.72 -13.40
CA ILE A 15 -9.40 30.30 -12.36
C ILE A 15 -9.95 31.62 -12.88
N GLU A 16 -11.26 31.80 -12.74
CA GLU A 16 -11.90 33.09 -12.98
C GLU A 16 -11.53 34.03 -11.82
N PRO A 17 -10.92 35.20 -12.09
CA PRO A 17 -10.58 36.15 -11.04
C PRO A 17 -11.83 36.65 -10.32
N VAL A 18 -11.78 36.71 -8.98
CA VAL A 18 -12.89 37.19 -8.14
C VAL A 18 -12.53 38.55 -7.57
N ASP A 19 -13.43 39.52 -7.75
CA ASP A 19 -13.27 40.86 -7.17
C ASP A 19 -13.29 40.78 -5.64
N ILE A 20 -12.34 41.44 -4.99
CA ILE A 20 -12.25 41.49 -3.53
C ILE A 20 -13.53 42.07 -2.88
N ALA A 21 -14.25 42.96 -3.56
CA ALA A 21 -15.52 43.50 -3.08
C ALA A 21 -16.59 42.41 -2.96
N GLU A 22 -16.59 41.44 -3.88
CA GLU A 22 -17.48 40.28 -3.80
C GLU A 22 -17.13 39.39 -2.59
N LEU A 23 -15.83 39.17 -2.36
CA LEU A 23 -15.35 38.44 -1.20
C LEU A 23 -15.74 39.13 0.12
N ALA A 24 -15.63 40.46 0.18
CA ALA A 24 -16.08 41.25 1.32
C ALA A 24 -17.58 41.08 1.58
N GLN A 25 -18.41 41.21 0.54
CA GLN A 25 -19.87 41.05 0.65
C GLN A 25 -20.25 39.64 1.13
N ARG A 26 -19.60 38.60 0.59
CA ARG A 26 -19.88 37.20 0.95
C ARG A 26 -19.48 36.86 2.38
N SER A 27 -18.38 37.42 2.87
CA SER A 27 -17.88 37.16 4.23
C SER A 27 -18.49 38.09 5.28
N GLY A 28 -19.05 39.23 4.88
CA GLY A 28 -19.38 40.31 5.82
C GLY A 28 -18.14 41.00 6.40
N ALA A 29 -16.95 40.79 5.81
CA ALA A 29 -15.73 41.47 6.20
C ALA A 29 -15.77 42.94 5.79
N VAL A 30 -15.16 43.80 6.61
CA VAL A 30 -14.95 45.21 6.28
C VAL A 30 -13.69 45.32 5.42
N VAL A 31 -13.77 46.07 4.33
CA VAL A 31 -12.61 46.35 3.49
C VAL A 31 -11.87 47.56 4.04
N ASP A 32 -10.58 47.39 4.33
CA ASP A 32 -9.66 48.48 4.69
C ASP A 32 -8.60 48.66 3.59
N GLY A 33 -8.41 49.90 3.11
CA GLY A 33 -7.51 50.25 2.00
C GLY A 33 -8.21 50.36 0.63
N VAL A 34 -7.43 50.49 -0.44
CA VAL A 34 -7.93 50.65 -1.82
C VAL A 34 -8.14 49.28 -2.45
N ALA A 35 -9.40 48.95 -2.78
CA ALA A 35 -9.81 47.64 -3.29
C ALA A 35 -10.23 47.64 -4.77
N ASP A 36 -10.41 48.82 -5.39
CA ASP A 36 -10.93 48.93 -6.75
C ASP A 36 -10.03 48.20 -7.77
N GLY A 37 -10.63 47.24 -8.49
CA GLY A 37 -9.94 46.47 -9.53
C GLY A 37 -8.98 45.38 -9.01
N VAL A 38 -8.97 45.11 -7.70
CA VAL A 38 -8.17 44.03 -7.13
C VAL A 38 -8.91 42.70 -7.27
N ASN A 39 -8.34 41.80 -8.07
CA ASN A 39 -8.87 40.48 -8.31
C ASN A 39 -8.02 39.40 -7.66
N VAL A 40 -8.70 38.43 -7.06
CA VAL A 40 -8.12 37.27 -6.38
C VAL A 40 -8.29 36.02 -7.25
N THR A 41 -7.21 35.26 -7.44
CA THR A 41 -7.20 34.01 -8.24
C THR A 41 -6.76 32.79 -7.44
N GLY A 42 -6.47 32.95 -6.16
CA GLY A 42 -6.13 31.87 -5.25
C GLY A 42 -6.17 32.33 -3.79
N ALA A 43 -6.04 31.38 -2.88
CA ALA A 43 -6.03 31.66 -1.45
C ALA A 43 -5.12 30.67 -0.73
N THR A 44 -4.45 31.14 0.32
CA THR A 44 -3.66 30.31 1.23
C THR A 44 -3.56 30.97 2.61
N LEU A 45 -3.35 30.18 3.65
CA LEU A 45 -3.04 30.66 5.00
C LEU A 45 -1.55 30.52 5.36
N ARG A 46 -0.71 30.13 4.40
CA ARG A 46 0.74 29.99 4.57
C ARG A 46 1.46 30.96 3.65
N ALA A 47 2.12 31.96 4.23
CA ALA A 47 2.75 33.05 3.48
C ALA A 47 3.76 32.55 2.42
N GLN A 48 4.51 31.49 2.75
CA GLN A 48 5.51 30.91 1.84
C GLN A 48 4.89 30.15 0.66
N SER A 49 3.58 29.86 0.72
CA SER A 49 2.82 29.14 -0.31
C SER A 49 1.96 30.08 -1.17
N CYS A 50 2.01 31.38 -0.91
CA CYS A 50 1.36 32.38 -1.75
C CYS A 50 1.92 32.33 -3.17
N ALA A 51 1.06 32.68 -4.12
CA ALA A 51 1.41 32.92 -5.51
C ALA A 51 0.83 34.27 -5.96
N PRO A 52 1.30 34.82 -7.10
CA PRO A 52 0.70 36.01 -7.70
C PRO A 52 -0.83 35.89 -7.81
N GLY A 53 -1.54 36.88 -7.24
CA GLY A 53 -3.01 36.93 -7.27
C GLY A 53 -3.69 36.28 -6.06
N ASP A 54 -2.95 35.79 -5.07
CA ASP A 54 -3.53 35.15 -3.90
C ASP A 54 -4.08 36.14 -2.86
N LEU A 55 -5.18 35.74 -2.21
CA LEU A 55 -5.59 36.22 -0.90
C LEU A 55 -4.79 35.49 0.18
N PHE A 56 -3.98 36.23 0.95
CA PHE A 56 -3.29 35.69 2.12
C PHE A 56 -4.17 35.75 3.36
N ALA A 57 -4.52 34.59 3.90
CA ALA A 57 -5.35 34.45 5.09
C ALA A 57 -4.48 34.45 6.35
N ALA A 58 -4.22 35.64 6.89
CA ALA A 58 -3.38 35.89 8.07
C ALA A 58 -4.13 35.58 9.37
N MET A 59 -4.18 34.31 9.76
CA MET A 59 -4.97 33.84 10.91
C MET A 59 -4.29 34.08 12.27
N PRO A 60 -5.06 34.31 13.35
CA PRO A 60 -4.52 34.20 14.71
C PRO A 60 -4.15 32.74 15.01
N GLY A 61 -2.92 32.52 15.46
CA GLY A 61 -2.38 31.20 15.82
C GLY A 61 -2.17 31.04 17.32
N ARG A 62 -1.80 29.83 17.78
CA ARG A 62 -1.53 29.55 19.21
C ARG A 62 -0.25 30.20 19.73
N GLN A 63 0.74 30.41 18.86
CA GLN A 63 2.07 30.93 19.23
C GLN A 63 2.35 32.30 18.63
N ARG A 64 1.96 32.49 17.37
CA ARG A 64 2.24 33.69 16.58
C ARG A 64 1.03 34.02 15.71
N HIS A 65 0.90 35.27 15.32
CA HIS A 65 -0.15 35.71 14.40
C HIS A 65 0.35 35.61 12.96
N GLY A 66 -0.49 35.08 12.06
CA GLY A 66 -0.17 34.99 10.62
C GLY A 66 0.19 36.32 9.95
N ALA A 67 -0.32 37.45 10.48
CA ALA A 67 -0.06 38.78 9.96
C ALA A 67 1.41 39.21 10.11
N GLU A 68 2.15 38.59 11.04
CA GLU A 68 3.60 38.80 11.21
C GLU A 68 4.40 38.36 9.97
N PHE A 69 3.81 37.56 9.08
CA PHE A 69 4.43 37.04 7.87
C PHE A 69 3.94 37.73 6.59
N VAL A 70 3.19 38.84 6.69
CA VAL A 70 2.55 39.48 5.53
C VAL A 70 3.57 39.97 4.49
N GLU A 71 4.75 40.43 4.89
CA GLU A 71 5.80 40.82 3.92
C GLU A 71 6.27 39.64 3.07
N GLN A 72 6.35 38.43 3.66
CA GLN A 72 6.68 37.22 2.91
C GLN A 72 5.56 36.86 1.92
N ALA A 73 4.30 37.07 2.31
CA ALA A 73 3.16 36.86 1.42
C ALA A 73 3.16 37.85 0.25
N VAL A 74 3.51 39.12 0.50
CA VAL A 74 3.70 40.14 -0.55
C VAL A 74 4.83 39.73 -1.50
N ASP A 75 5.97 39.28 -0.97
CA ASP A 75 7.11 38.80 -1.78
C ASP A 75 6.72 37.63 -2.69
N ALA A 76 5.82 36.77 -2.20
CA ALA A 76 5.28 35.64 -2.94
C ALA A 76 4.11 36.01 -3.88
N GLY A 77 3.65 37.27 -3.89
CA GLY A 77 2.67 37.79 -4.84
C GLY A 77 1.23 37.92 -4.33
N ALA A 78 1.01 37.91 -3.00
CA ALA A 78 -0.30 38.18 -2.43
C ALA A 78 -0.81 39.58 -2.83
N VAL A 79 -2.08 39.67 -3.23
CA VAL A 79 -2.73 40.91 -3.69
C VAL A 79 -3.73 41.46 -2.67
N ALA A 80 -4.06 40.66 -1.65
CA ALA A 80 -4.98 41.02 -0.59
C ALA A 80 -4.69 40.19 0.68
N VAL A 81 -5.17 40.66 1.83
CA VAL A 81 -5.06 39.96 3.11
C VAL A 81 -6.44 39.77 3.75
N LEU A 82 -6.70 38.60 4.35
CA LEU A 82 -7.82 38.39 5.26
C LEU A 82 -7.29 38.21 6.68
N THR A 83 -7.78 38.99 7.65
CA THR A 83 -7.32 38.96 9.04
C THR A 83 -8.38 39.49 10.02
N ASP A 84 -8.11 39.38 11.32
CA ASP A 84 -8.82 40.11 12.38
C ASP A 84 -8.22 41.50 12.65
N ASP A 85 -8.82 42.25 13.58
CA ASP A 85 -8.40 43.61 13.96
C ASP A 85 -6.95 43.67 14.49
N THR A 86 -6.48 42.61 15.16
CA THR A 86 -5.11 42.55 15.67
C THR A 86 -4.13 42.42 14.50
N GLY A 87 -4.43 41.53 13.57
CA GLY A 87 -3.60 41.39 12.38
C GLY A 87 -3.70 42.59 11.44
N LEU A 88 -4.82 43.33 11.39
CA LEU A 88 -4.88 44.60 10.66
C LEU A 88 -3.84 45.59 11.19
N ALA A 89 -3.74 45.75 12.51
CA ALA A 89 -2.74 46.63 13.12
C ALA A 89 -1.31 46.22 12.74
N ILE A 90 -1.04 44.91 12.70
CA ILE A 90 0.26 44.37 12.29
C ILE A 90 0.54 44.67 10.80
N VAL A 91 -0.45 44.46 9.92
CA VAL A 91 -0.33 44.73 8.48
C VAL A 91 -0.10 46.21 8.21
N ARG A 92 -0.78 47.11 8.92
CA ARG A 92 -0.62 48.57 8.74
C ARG A 92 0.69 49.10 9.31
N ALA A 93 1.32 48.38 10.24
CA ALA A 93 2.66 48.67 10.73
C ALA A 93 3.78 48.06 9.84
N ALA A 94 3.43 47.24 8.85
CA ALA A 94 4.39 46.64 7.93
C ALA A 94 4.87 47.64 6.87
N GLY A 95 5.83 47.22 6.04
CA GLY A 95 6.42 48.06 5.00
C GLY A 95 5.54 48.14 3.76
N ARG A 96 5.79 47.25 2.79
CA ARG A 96 5.05 47.23 1.52
C ARG A 96 3.63 46.69 1.70
N ALA A 97 3.43 45.82 2.68
CA ALA A 97 2.11 45.26 2.95
C ALA A 97 1.10 46.31 3.45
N ALA A 98 1.55 47.45 3.98
CA ALA A 98 0.68 48.48 4.53
C ALA A 98 -0.30 49.08 3.50
N SER A 99 0.00 48.99 2.19
CA SER A 99 -0.89 49.44 1.11
C SER A 99 -1.81 48.37 0.53
N LEU A 100 -1.67 47.10 0.93
CA LEU A 100 -2.57 46.05 0.44
C LEU A 100 -4.00 46.28 0.96
N PRO A 101 -5.03 45.97 0.17
CA PRO A 101 -6.38 45.88 0.69
C PRO A 101 -6.48 44.71 1.68
N VAL A 102 -7.20 44.96 2.77
CA VAL A 102 -7.36 44.02 3.87
C VAL A 102 -8.84 43.78 4.12
N LEU A 103 -9.26 42.52 4.04
CA LEU A 103 -10.54 42.05 4.52
C LEU A 103 -10.43 41.81 6.03
N VAL A 104 -11.15 42.60 6.81
CA VAL A 104 -11.14 42.55 8.27
C VAL A 104 -12.41 41.86 8.75
N HIS A 105 -12.25 40.73 9.43
CA HIS A 105 -13.37 39.99 10.00
C HIS A 105 -13.03 39.59 11.45
N ARG A 106 -13.99 39.70 12.36
CA ARG A 106 -13.79 39.38 13.80
C ARG A 106 -13.34 37.94 14.07
N ASP A 107 -13.70 37.04 13.17
CA ASP A 107 -13.36 35.62 13.21
C ASP A 107 -13.04 35.15 11.78
N PRO A 108 -11.83 35.44 11.26
CA PRO A 108 -11.52 35.21 9.85
C PRO A 108 -11.57 33.72 9.49
N ARG A 109 -11.42 32.81 10.46
CA ARG A 109 -11.45 31.36 10.25
C ARG A 109 -12.84 30.87 9.84
N SER A 110 -13.92 31.40 10.43
CA SER A 110 -15.28 30.95 10.10
C SER A 110 -15.76 31.33 8.69
N VAL A 111 -15.10 32.29 8.05
CA VAL A 111 -15.44 32.72 6.67
C VAL A 111 -14.46 32.19 5.62
N LEU A 112 -13.27 31.74 6.03
CA LEU A 112 -12.18 31.34 5.12
C LEU A 112 -12.60 30.23 4.15
N GLY A 113 -13.36 29.23 4.60
CA GLY A 113 -13.82 28.14 3.73
C GLY A 113 -14.77 28.60 2.62
N SER A 114 -15.74 29.45 2.97
CA SER A 114 -16.68 30.05 2.00
C SER A 114 -15.97 30.94 0.98
N LEU A 115 -15.01 31.75 1.43
CA LEU A 115 -14.19 32.58 0.56
C LEU A 115 -13.32 31.74 -0.38
N SER A 116 -12.67 30.70 0.16
CA SER A 116 -11.83 29.79 -0.62
C SER A 116 -12.66 29.05 -1.67
N SER A 117 -13.85 28.56 -1.30
CA SER A 117 -14.79 27.93 -2.25
C SER A 117 -15.09 28.87 -3.40
N ARG A 118 -15.42 30.13 -3.11
CA ARG A 118 -15.72 31.12 -4.15
C ARG A 118 -14.52 31.40 -5.06
N VAL A 119 -13.33 31.61 -4.50
CA VAL A 119 -12.09 31.87 -5.26
C VAL A 119 -11.77 30.72 -6.21
N TYR A 120 -11.99 29.47 -5.80
CA TYR A 120 -11.74 28.30 -6.65
C TYR A 120 -12.95 27.86 -7.50
N GLY A 121 -14.01 28.67 -7.55
CA GLY A 121 -15.18 28.47 -8.40
C GLY A 121 -16.12 27.36 -7.91
N ASP A 122 -16.36 27.30 -6.61
CA ASP A 122 -17.27 26.38 -5.91
C ASP A 122 -17.11 24.90 -6.34
N PRO A 123 -15.89 24.32 -6.30
CA PRO A 123 -15.58 23.06 -6.97
C PRO A 123 -16.43 21.87 -6.52
N SER A 124 -16.83 21.84 -5.24
CA SER A 124 -17.71 20.77 -4.72
C SER A 124 -19.14 20.79 -5.27
N SER A 125 -19.62 21.86 -5.91
CA SER A 125 -20.97 21.87 -6.51
C SER A 125 -21.06 21.08 -7.81
N SER A 126 -19.92 20.76 -8.43
CA SER A 126 -19.81 19.97 -9.66
C SER A 126 -19.19 18.59 -9.43
N LEU A 127 -19.00 18.18 -8.18
CA LEU A 127 -18.42 16.90 -7.79
C LEU A 127 -19.37 16.18 -6.85
N THR A 128 -19.51 14.86 -6.99
CA THR A 128 -20.15 14.04 -5.96
C THR A 128 -19.20 13.88 -4.78
N LEU A 129 -19.36 14.70 -3.74
CA LEU A 129 -18.48 14.68 -2.56
C LEU A 129 -19.06 13.78 -1.45
N ILE A 130 -18.35 12.70 -1.12
CA ILE A 130 -18.67 11.79 -0.01
C ILE A 130 -17.71 12.07 1.15
N GLY A 131 -18.23 12.56 2.28
CA GLY A 131 -17.45 12.85 3.48
C GLY A 131 -17.59 11.74 4.52
N ILE A 132 -16.49 11.17 5.00
CA ILE A 132 -16.48 10.07 5.96
C ILE A 132 -15.85 10.53 7.28
N THR A 133 -16.60 10.45 8.38
CA THR A 133 -16.12 10.75 9.73
C THR A 133 -16.30 9.58 10.70
N GLY A 134 -15.65 9.70 11.85
CA GLY A 134 -15.62 8.69 12.92
C GLY A 134 -14.23 8.54 13.54
N THR A 135 -14.10 7.75 14.60
CA THR A 135 -12.79 7.49 15.24
C THR A 135 -11.96 6.57 14.36
N SER A 136 -12.46 5.37 14.07
CA SER A 136 -11.78 4.35 13.25
C SER A 136 -12.52 4.09 11.94
N GLY A 137 -11.84 3.51 10.95
CA GLY A 137 -12.47 3.06 9.69
C GLY A 137 -12.54 4.09 8.56
N LYS A 138 -12.35 5.39 8.81
CA LYS A 138 -12.40 6.45 7.77
C LYS A 138 -11.59 6.11 6.50
N THR A 139 -10.31 5.80 6.68
CA THR A 139 -9.41 5.43 5.57
C THR A 139 -9.91 4.18 4.85
N THR A 140 -10.24 3.12 5.58
CA THR A 140 -10.72 1.86 4.99
C THR A 140 -12.01 2.06 4.21
N THR A 141 -13.02 2.69 4.81
CA THR A 141 -14.29 3.03 4.14
C THR A 141 -14.05 3.93 2.92
N SER A 142 -13.09 4.86 2.97
CA SER A 142 -12.81 5.73 1.83
C SER A 142 -12.27 4.96 0.61
N TYR A 143 -11.40 3.99 0.83
CA TYR A 143 -10.87 3.13 -0.24
C TYR A 143 -11.92 2.16 -0.78
N LEU A 144 -12.76 1.61 0.10
CA LEU A 144 -13.88 0.76 -0.31
C LEU A 144 -14.89 1.54 -1.16
N ALA A 145 -15.21 2.78 -0.76
CA ALA A 145 -16.10 3.66 -1.51
C ALA A 145 -15.49 4.13 -2.84
N GLU A 146 -14.19 4.43 -2.88
CA GLU A 146 -13.48 4.73 -4.12
C GLU A 146 -13.56 3.56 -5.10
N ALA A 147 -13.20 2.35 -4.65
CA ALA A 147 -13.22 1.18 -5.52
C ALA A 147 -14.64 0.85 -6.04
N ALA A 148 -15.63 0.97 -5.16
CA ALA A 148 -17.04 0.83 -5.53
C ALA A 148 -17.46 1.86 -6.59
N LEU A 149 -17.12 3.14 -6.43
CA LEU A 149 -17.42 4.17 -7.42
C LEU A 149 -16.65 3.97 -8.74
N ARG A 150 -15.37 3.57 -8.68
CA ARG A 150 -14.58 3.31 -9.90
C ARG A 150 -15.13 2.14 -10.70
N ALA A 151 -15.69 1.13 -10.04
CA ALA A 151 -16.32 0.00 -10.70
C ALA A 151 -17.58 0.40 -11.51
N THR A 152 -18.20 1.55 -11.23
CA THR A 152 -19.30 2.09 -12.04
C THR A 152 -18.81 2.92 -13.24
N GLY A 153 -17.49 3.04 -13.42
CA GLY A 153 -16.86 3.81 -14.49
C GLY A 153 -16.59 5.27 -14.16
N ALA A 154 -16.85 5.72 -12.92
CA ALA A 154 -16.56 7.08 -12.48
C ALA A 154 -15.05 7.32 -12.29
N SER A 155 -14.59 8.53 -12.60
CA SER A 155 -13.28 9.03 -12.17
C SER A 155 -13.37 9.52 -10.72
N VAL A 156 -12.53 8.99 -9.82
CA VAL A 156 -12.69 9.17 -8.38
C VAL A 156 -11.43 9.71 -7.71
N GLY A 157 -11.59 10.82 -6.98
CA GLY A 157 -10.57 11.36 -6.08
C GLY A 157 -10.68 10.82 -4.65
N ILE A 158 -9.53 10.63 -3.99
CA ILE A 158 -9.45 10.44 -2.53
C ILE A 158 -8.74 11.64 -1.91
N VAL A 159 -9.24 12.09 -0.76
CA VAL A 159 -8.54 13.01 0.14
C VAL A 159 -8.52 12.40 1.54
N GLY A 160 -7.35 11.96 2.03
CA GLY A 160 -7.29 11.29 3.32
C GLY A 160 -5.89 11.11 3.90
N THR A 161 -5.80 10.23 4.90
CA THR A 161 -4.58 10.01 5.70
C THR A 161 -3.41 9.48 4.87
N THR A 162 -3.71 8.71 3.84
CA THR A 162 -2.73 8.15 2.88
C THR A 162 -2.30 9.14 1.80
N GLY A 163 -2.76 10.40 1.89
CA GLY A 163 -2.54 11.44 0.88
C GLY A 163 -3.77 11.68 0.01
N SER A 164 -3.58 12.50 -1.02
CA SER A 164 -4.59 12.78 -2.02
C SER A 164 -4.24 12.08 -3.33
N ARG A 165 -5.24 11.63 -4.08
CA ARG A 165 -5.05 10.94 -5.37
C ARG A 165 -6.29 11.04 -6.24
N LEU A 166 -6.12 10.83 -7.54
CA LEU A 166 -7.19 10.74 -8.53
C LEU A 166 -6.97 9.49 -9.37
N ASP A 167 -7.94 8.58 -9.39
CA ASP A 167 -7.85 7.30 -10.10
C ASP A 167 -6.61 6.46 -9.74
N GLY A 168 -6.15 6.59 -8.50
CA GLY A 168 -4.94 5.93 -7.98
C GLY A 168 -3.66 6.74 -8.12
N GLU A 169 -3.65 7.79 -8.96
CA GLU A 169 -2.49 8.64 -9.19
C GLU A 169 -2.32 9.68 -8.07
N PRO A 170 -1.17 9.72 -7.36
CA PRO A 170 -0.94 10.66 -6.27
C PRO A 170 -1.05 12.13 -6.68
N ILE A 171 -1.67 12.93 -5.82
CA ILE A 171 -1.66 14.39 -5.86
C ILE A 171 -1.02 14.88 -4.55
N PRO A 172 0.06 15.68 -4.61
CA PRO A 172 0.73 16.21 -3.42
C PRO A 172 -0.24 16.86 -2.41
N SER A 173 -0.20 16.36 -1.17
CA SER A 173 -0.98 16.85 -0.02
C SER A 173 -0.26 16.51 1.29
N GLU A 174 -0.32 17.39 2.29
CA GLU A 174 0.44 17.28 3.55
C GLU A 174 -0.39 16.81 4.76
N LEU A 175 -1.72 16.90 4.71
CA LEU A 175 -2.62 16.64 5.85
C LEU A 175 -3.74 15.65 5.48
N THR A 176 -4.22 14.87 6.46
CA THR A 176 -5.39 13.98 6.30
C THR A 176 -6.62 14.71 5.75
N THR A 177 -6.91 15.89 6.33
CA THR A 177 -7.87 16.85 5.78
C THR A 177 -7.15 18.19 5.69
N PRO A 178 -6.84 18.70 4.48
CA PRO A 178 -6.15 19.97 4.28
C PRO A 178 -6.89 21.14 4.91
N GLU A 179 -6.21 22.27 5.14
CA GLU A 179 -6.87 23.51 5.51
C GLU A 179 -7.77 24.02 4.37
N ALA A 180 -8.76 24.86 4.68
CA ALA A 180 -9.84 25.18 3.75
C ALA A 180 -9.37 25.70 2.36
N PRO A 181 -8.38 26.63 2.26
CA PRO A 181 -7.90 27.07 0.97
C PRO A 181 -7.23 25.96 0.15
N ASP A 182 -6.47 25.09 0.82
CA ASP A 182 -5.78 23.97 0.18
C ASP A 182 -6.76 22.88 -0.27
N LEU A 183 -7.80 22.62 0.52
CA LEU A 183 -8.85 21.68 0.16
C LEU A 183 -9.65 22.17 -1.06
N GLN A 184 -10.09 23.42 -1.05
CA GLN A 184 -10.85 23.98 -2.18
C GLN A 184 -9.99 24.04 -3.46
N ARG A 185 -8.70 24.40 -3.34
CA ARG A 185 -7.72 24.30 -4.44
C ARG A 185 -7.61 22.88 -4.98
N LEU A 186 -7.48 21.89 -4.10
CA LEU A 186 -7.35 20.49 -4.47
C LEU A 186 -8.60 19.96 -5.19
N LEU A 187 -9.79 20.29 -4.70
CA LEU A 187 -11.06 19.94 -5.35
C LEU A 187 -11.18 20.59 -6.73
N ALA A 188 -10.74 21.84 -6.89
CA ALA A 188 -10.71 22.49 -8.20
C ALA A 188 -9.74 21.81 -9.18
N VAL A 189 -8.58 21.36 -8.71
CA VAL A 189 -7.64 20.54 -9.51
C VAL A 189 -8.28 19.21 -9.92
N MET A 190 -8.94 18.51 -8.99
CA MET A 190 -9.61 17.24 -9.28
C MET A 190 -10.72 17.42 -10.32
N ARG A 191 -11.56 18.45 -10.17
CA ARG A 191 -12.58 18.84 -11.16
C ARG A 191 -11.97 19.11 -12.54
N GLU A 192 -10.90 19.91 -12.61
CA GLU A 192 -10.24 20.24 -13.88
C GLU A 192 -9.66 18.99 -14.57
N ARG A 193 -9.23 18.01 -13.78
CA ARG A 193 -8.75 16.71 -14.27
C ARG A 193 -9.87 15.72 -14.59
N GLY A 194 -11.13 16.12 -14.47
CA GLY A 194 -12.29 15.30 -14.86
C GLY A 194 -12.79 14.33 -13.80
N ALA A 195 -12.49 14.56 -12.51
CA ALA A 195 -13.09 13.76 -11.44
C ALA A 195 -14.62 13.93 -11.44
N ASP A 196 -15.35 12.82 -11.32
CA ASP A 196 -16.81 12.80 -11.14
C ASP A 196 -17.19 12.85 -9.66
N ALA A 197 -16.42 12.14 -8.84
CA ALA A 197 -16.64 12.00 -7.41
C ALA A 197 -15.36 12.18 -6.60
N VAL A 198 -15.50 12.61 -5.34
CA VAL A 198 -14.40 12.66 -4.38
C VAL A 198 -14.85 12.03 -3.07
N VAL A 199 -14.10 11.06 -2.59
CA VAL A 199 -14.27 10.47 -1.26
C VAL A 199 -13.25 11.07 -0.31
N MET A 200 -13.72 11.68 0.78
CA MET A 200 -12.89 12.46 1.68
C MET A 200 -12.99 11.98 3.13
N GLU A 201 -11.85 11.77 3.77
CA GLU A 201 -11.78 11.63 5.22
C GLU A 201 -11.99 12.99 5.90
N VAL A 202 -13.04 13.09 6.72
CA VAL A 202 -13.42 14.30 7.44
C VAL A 202 -13.11 14.13 8.93
N SER A 203 -11.93 14.59 9.36
CA SER A 203 -11.52 14.50 10.76
C SER A 203 -12.34 15.44 11.66
N SER A 204 -12.41 15.14 12.97
CA SER A 204 -13.06 16.06 13.93
C SER A 204 -12.35 17.40 14.02
N HIS A 205 -11.02 17.41 13.90
CA HIS A 205 -10.22 18.63 13.82
C HIS A 205 -10.62 19.47 12.61
N ALA A 206 -10.81 18.85 11.44
CA ALA A 206 -11.23 19.55 10.23
C ALA A 206 -12.60 20.21 10.38
N LEU A 207 -13.54 19.51 11.01
CA LEU A 207 -14.85 20.07 11.33
C LEU A 207 -14.70 21.23 12.32
N SER A 208 -14.08 21.03 13.49
CA SER A 208 -13.92 22.08 14.50
C SER A 208 -13.16 23.32 14.01
N LEU A 209 -12.17 23.16 13.14
CA LEU A 209 -11.32 24.24 12.63
C LEU A 209 -11.85 24.88 11.33
N GLY A 210 -13.03 24.47 10.85
CA GLY A 210 -13.65 25.02 9.65
C GLY A 210 -12.92 24.67 8.34
N ARG A 211 -12.14 23.59 8.32
CA ARG A 211 -11.34 23.19 7.15
C ARG A 211 -12.17 22.72 5.97
N VAL A 212 -13.33 22.13 6.26
CA VAL A 212 -14.28 21.67 5.24
C VAL A 212 -15.41 22.67 5.01
N ASP A 213 -15.32 23.87 5.58
CA ASP A 213 -16.32 24.92 5.33
C ASP A 213 -16.26 25.32 3.84
N GLY A 214 -17.42 25.57 3.25
CA GLY A 214 -17.56 25.78 1.80
C GLY A 214 -17.66 24.51 0.96
N CYS A 215 -17.51 23.31 1.54
CA CYS A 215 -17.80 22.06 0.84
C CYS A 215 -19.29 21.73 0.86
N ARG A 216 -19.83 21.27 -0.27
CA ARG A 216 -21.16 20.66 -0.39
C ARG A 216 -21.02 19.15 -0.44
N PHE A 217 -21.41 18.48 0.65
CA PHE A 217 -21.37 17.03 0.73
C PHE A 217 -22.65 16.42 0.18
N ALA A 218 -22.55 15.61 -0.87
CA ALA A 218 -23.67 14.81 -1.38
C ALA A 218 -24.05 13.75 -0.34
N VAL A 219 -23.06 13.08 0.24
CA VAL A 219 -23.25 12.05 1.26
C VAL A 219 -22.27 12.27 2.42
N GLY A 220 -22.77 12.19 3.65
CA GLY A 220 -21.97 12.13 4.87
C GLY A 220 -22.09 10.73 5.47
N ALA A 221 -20.96 10.11 5.81
CA ALA A 221 -20.92 8.79 6.43
C ALA A 221 -20.30 8.85 7.83
N PHE A 222 -20.89 8.14 8.79
CA PHE A 222 -20.37 8.00 10.16
C PHE A 222 -20.04 6.55 10.46
N THR A 223 -18.78 6.28 10.85
CA THR A 223 -18.30 4.92 11.13
C THR A 223 -18.54 4.47 12.57
N ASN A 224 -18.03 5.19 13.56
CA ASN A 224 -18.09 4.90 15.01
C ASN A 224 -17.50 6.06 15.82
N LEU A 225 -17.67 6.01 17.15
CA LEU A 225 -16.94 6.86 18.09
C LEU A 225 -16.40 6.06 19.28
N SER A 226 -15.12 6.26 19.56
CA SER A 226 -14.45 5.80 20.77
C SER A 226 -13.42 6.83 21.22
N GLN A 227 -12.90 6.68 22.45
CA GLN A 227 -11.98 7.63 23.06
C GLN A 227 -10.71 7.86 22.21
N ASP A 228 -10.61 9.06 21.65
CA ASP A 228 -9.43 9.57 20.94
C ASP A 228 -9.45 11.10 20.97
N HIS A 229 -8.32 11.74 20.67
CA HIS A 229 -8.20 13.20 20.50
C HIS A 229 -8.71 14.07 21.67
N LEU A 230 -8.74 13.54 22.90
CA LEU A 230 -9.18 14.28 24.09
C LEU A 230 -8.16 15.34 24.55
N ASP A 231 -6.91 15.24 24.10
CA ASP A 231 -5.91 16.30 24.21
C ASP A 231 -6.38 17.61 23.54
N TYR A 232 -7.15 17.49 22.45
CA TYR A 232 -7.79 18.62 21.76
C TYR A 232 -9.21 18.90 22.28
N HIS A 233 -10.13 17.93 22.14
CA HIS A 233 -11.57 18.11 22.40
C HIS A 233 -11.96 18.12 23.87
N LYS A 234 -11.07 17.77 24.80
CA LYS A 234 -11.28 17.76 26.27
C LYS A 234 -12.30 16.74 26.80
N THR A 235 -13.43 16.54 26.10
CA THR A 235 -14.51 15.61 26.49
C THR A 235 -15.00 14.80 25.29
N MET A 236 -15.59 13.62 25.56
CA MET A 236 -16.21 12.79 24.52
C MET A 236 -17.40 13.49 23.85
N ASN A 237 -18.15 14.31 24.59
CA ASN A 237 -19.27 15.07 24.05
C ASN A 237 -18.80 16.16 23.08
N GLU A 238 -17.76 16.92 23.42
CA GLU A 238 -17.17 17.90 22.48
C GLU A 238 -16.65 17.21 21.22
N TYR A 239 -16.02 16.04 21.36
CA TYR A 239 -15.56 15.24 20.23
C TYR A 239 -16.72 14.73 19.35
N PHE A 240 -17.81 14.27 19.96
CA PHE A 240 -19.05 13.90 19.26
C PHE A 240 -19.67 15.10 18.53
N THR A 241 -19.85 16.23 19.21
CA THR A 241 -20.42 17.47 18.64
C THR A 241 -19.60 17.96 17.46
N ALA A 242 -18.26 17.85 17.52
CA ALA A 242 -17.39 18.19 16.40
C ALA A 242 -17.72 17.35 15.15
N LYS A 243 -17.90 16.03 15.29
CA LYS A 243 -18.29 15.15 14.17
C LYS A 243 -19.72 15.35 13.72
N ALA A 244 -20.62 15.63 14.66
CA ALA A 244 -22.04 15.88 14.41
C ALA A 244 -22.28 17.05 13.45
N ARG A 245 -21.33 18.00 13.31
CA ARG A 245 -21.38 19.05 12.30
C ARG A 245 -21.58 18.55 10.87
N LEU A 246 -21.16 17.33 10.51
CA LEU A 246 -21.43 16.80 9.16
C LEU A 246 -22.91 16.46 8.93
N PHE A 247 -23.72 16.39 9.99
CA PHE A 247 -25.09 15.89 9.97
C PHE A 247 -26.13 16.84 10.58
N ALA A 248 -25.72 17.69 11.53
CA ALA A 248 -26.58 18.58 12.29
C ALA A 248 -27.30 19.61 11.41
N ALA A 249 -28.56 19.89 11.75
CA ALA A 249 -29.48 20.70 10.94
C ALA A 249 -28.99 22.14 10.68
N ASP A 250 -28.33 22.73 11.67
CA ASP A 250 -27.83 24.11 11.71
C ASP A 250 -26.39 24.24 11.17
N SER A 251 -25.76 23.14 10.80
CA SER A 251 -24.39 23.14 10.30
C SER A 251 -24.30 23.57 8.84
N SER A 252 -23.35 24.45 8.54
CA SER A 252 -23.04 24.92 7.18
C SER A 252 -22.49 23.83 6.26
N VAL A 253 -21.97 22.74 6.82
CA VAL A 253 -21.35 21.61 6.11
C VAL A 253 -22.19 20.35 6.19
N ARG A 254 -23.47 20.48 6.56
CA ARG A 254 -24.41 19.37 6.63
C ARG A 254 -24.50 18.65 5.29
N ALA A 255 -24.32 17.34 5.28
CA ALA A 255 -24.47 16.51 4.09
C ALA A 255 -25.92 16.39 3.63
N GLU A 256 -26.15 16.29 2.31
CA GLU A 256 -27.49 16.17 1.73
C GLU A 256 -28.17 14.84 2.10
N ARG A 257 -27.39 13.77 2.20
CA ARG A 257 -27.81 12.45 2.72
C ARG A 257 -26.84 11.97 3.79
N ALA A 258 -27.36 11.28 4.80
CA ALA A 258 -26.56 10.72 5.89
C ALA A 258 -26.59 9.20 5.86
N VAL A 259 -25.43 8.55 5.99
CA VAL A 259 -25.30 7.10 6.17
C VAL A 259 -24.57 6.82 7.48
N ILE A 260 -25.26 6.22 8.44
CA ILE A 260 -24.79 6.14 9.82
C ILE A 260 -24.68 4.67 10.24
N CYS A 261 -23.48 4.23 10.61
CA CYS A 261 -23.33 2.95 11.30
C CYS A 261 -23.91 3.08 12.72
N VAL A 262 -24.80 2.16 13.10
CA VAL A 262 -25.54 2.17 14.38
C VAL A 262 -25.20 0.96 15.26
N ASP A 263 -24.06 0.32 15.03
CA ASP A 263 -23.57 -0.80 15.85
C ASP A 263 -23.19 -0.37 17.29
N ASP A 264 -22.97 0.92 17.53
CA ASP A 264 -22.66 1.48 18.85
C ASP A 264 -23.65 2.59 19.28
N GLU A 265 -23.60 2.95 20.57
CA GLU A 265 -24.47 3.99 21.16
C GLU A 265 -24.28 5.37 20.50
N TRP A 266 -23.08 5.68 20.04
CA TRP A 266 -22.75 6.96 19.42
C TRP A 266 -23.33 7.04 18.00
N GLY A 267 -23.37 5.92 17.29
CA GLY A 267 -24.05 5.75 16.01
C GLY A 267 -25.55 5.99 16.14
N ALA A 268 -26.19 5.41 17.15
CA ALA A 268 -27.60 5.65 17.43
C ALA A 268 -27.87 7.15 17.74
N GLN A 269 -27.02 7.79 18.56
CA GLN A 269 -27.13 9.23 18.82
C GLN A 269 -26.89 10.08 17.56
N MET A 270 -25.91 9.71 16.72
CA MET A 270 -25.62 10.42 15.47
C MET A 270 -26.78 10.31 14.48
N ALA A 271 -27.41 9.14 14.39
CA ALA A 271 -28.61 8.94 13.57
C ALA A 271 -29.76 9.85 14.02
N ALA A 272 -29.96 10.02 15.34
CA ALA A 272 -30.94 10.96 15.88
C ALA A 272 -30.62 12.42 15.52
N VAL A 273 -29.35 12.83 15.61
CA VAL A 273 -28.90 14.18 15.18
C VAL A 273 -29.18 14.40 13.69
N ALA A 274 -28.85 13.43 12.84
CA ALA A 274 -29.08 13.52 11.39
C ALA A 274 -30.57 13.61 11.05
N ALA A 275 -31.40 12.79 11.72
CA ALA A 275 -32.84 12.72 11.50
C ALA A 275 -33.57 14.01 11.95
N ALA A 276 -33.12 14.63 13.04
CA ALA A 276 -33.71 15.87 13.56
C ALA A 276 -33.70 17.03 12.53
N GLY A 277 -32.82 16.99 11.55
CA GLY A 277 -32.76 18.01 10.50
C GLY A 277 -33.65 17.75 9.28
N GLY A 278 -34.37 16.63 9.21
CA GLY A 278 -35.33 16.33 8.13
C GLY A 278 -34.74 15.99 6.75
N ARG A 279 -33.43 15.65 6.66
CA ARG A 279 -32.82 15.10 5.43
C ARG A 279 -32.86 13.56 5.48
N PRO A 280 -32.76 12.86 4.34
CA PRO A 280 -32.70 11.40 4.32
C PRO A 280 -31.55 10.86 5.18
N VAL A 281 -31.86 9.84 5.99
CA VAL A 281 -30.90 9.12 6.82
C VAL A 281 -31.05 7.64 6.53
N VAL A 282 -29.95 7.00 6.21
CA VAL A 282 -29.82 5.54 6.06
C VAL A 282 -28.94 5.03 7.19
N THR A 283 -29.40 3.98 7.87
CA THR A 283 -28.60 3.32 8.91
C THR A 283 -27.89 2.10 8.36
N VAL A 284 -26.77 1.73 8.98
CA VAL A 284 -25.99 0.53 8.67
C VAL A 284 -25.80 -0.25 9.97
N SER A 285 -26.10 -1.54 9.95
CA SER A 285 -25.94 -2.42 11.12
C SER A 285 -25.29 -3.76 10.72
N THR A 286 -24.33 -4.21 11.52
CA THR A 286 -23.69 -5.52 11.35
C THR A 286 -24.03 -6.50 12.48
N SER A 287 -24.57 -5.99 13.59
CA SER A 287 -24.99 -6.76 14.73
C SER A 287 -26.42 -7.27 14.51
N GLY A 288 -26.60 -8.58 14.30
CA GLY A 288 -27.90 -9.23 14.02
C GLY A 288 -28.93 -9.24 15.17
N GLY A 289 -29.01 -8.17 15.97
CA GLY A 289 -29.98 -8.02 17.05
C GLY A 289 -31.35 -7.57 16.52
N SER A 290 -32.33 -8.45 16.63
CA SER A 290 -33.73 -8.27 16.23
C SER A 290 -34.54 -7.32 17.13
N ASP A 291 -33.97 -6.22 17.63
CA ASP A 291 -34.67 -5.32 18.56
C ASP A 291 -34.30 -3.83 18.46
N THR A 292 -33.76 -3.38 17.32
CA THR A 292 -33.92 -1.97 16.93
C THR A 292 -35.24 -1.87 16.18
N GLY A 293 -36.28 -1.29 16.79
CA GLY A 293 -37.57 -1.06 16.13
C GLY A 293 -37.39 -0.59 14.68
N ASP A 294 -37.94 -1.39 13.76
CA ASP A 294 -37.84 -1.35 12.29
C ASP A 294 -37.85 0.08 11.69
N THR A 295 -37.08 0.48 10.65
CA THR A 295 -37.38 0.24 9.22
C THR A 295 -36.44 1.07 8.31
N GLY A 296 -35.69 0.46 7.37
CA GLY A 296 -35.15 1.17 6.18
C GLY A 296 -33.63 1.38 6.04
N GLY A 297 -32.79 0.61 6.75
CA GLY A 297 -31.33 0.68 6.64
C GLY A 297 -30.69 -0.56 6.01
N TRP A 298 -29.39 -0.49 5.73
CA TRP A 298 -28.58 -1.63 5.32
C TRP A 298 -28.25 -2.51 6.53
N ARG A 299 -28.36 -3.83 6.40
CA ARG A 299 -28.01 -4.76 7.48
C ARG A 299 -27.32 -6.04 6.99
N VAL A 300 -26.37 -6.53 7.77
CA VAL A 300 -25.79 -7.86 7.57
C VAL A 300 -26.80 -8.93 7.97
N VAL A 301 -26.97 -9.94 7.12
CA VAL A 301 -27.76 -11.14 7.38
C VAL A 301 -26.86 -12.27 7.86
N GLU A 302 -25.75 -12.47 7.17
CA GLU A 302 -24.83 -13.57 7.43
C GLU A 302 -23.41 -13.15 7.05
N THR A 303 -22.42 -13.60 7.82
CA THR A 303 -21.00 -13.46 7.48
C THR A 303 -20.33 -14.82 7.57
N ALA A 304 -19.62 -15.21 6.53
CA ALA A 304 -18.82 -16.42 6.48
C ALA A 304 -17.36 -16.06 6.17
N GLN A 305 -16.43 -16.72 6.85
CA GLN A 305 -15.02 -16.63 6.49
C GLN A 305 -14.81 -17.22 5.09
N SER A 306 -13.97 -16.57 4.31
CA SER A 306 -13.53 -17.00 2.98
C SER A 306 -12.00 -17.12 2.98
N GLY A 307 -11.43 -17.76 1.95
CA GLY A 307 -10.00 -18.02 1.89
C GLY A 307 -9.14 -16.77 2.10
N GLN A 308 -7.97 -16.95 2.74
CA GLN A 308 -6.94 -15.91 2.92
C GLN A 308 -7.44 -14.61 3.57
N GLY A 309 -8.20 -14.72 4.67
CA GLY A 309 -8.66 -13.59 5.48
C GLY A 309 -9.76 -12.73 4.86
N SER A 310 -10.35 -13.17 3.74
CA SER A 310 -11.54 -12.53 3.15
C SER A 310 -12.82 -12.98 3.85
N GLN A 311 -13.91 -12.23 3.70
CA GLN A 311 -15.20 -12.51 4.31
C GLN A 311 -16.30 -12.40 3.24
N ARG A 312 -17.15 -13.42 3.12
CA ARG A 312 -18.39 -13.33 2.33
C ARG A 312 -19.52 -12.85 3.23
N VAL A 313 -20.21 -11.82 2.78
CA VAL A 313 -21.22 -11.11 3.57
C VAL A 313 -22.51 -11.07 2.78
N ARG A 314 -23.56 -11.71 3.29
CA ARG A 314 -24.92 -11.49 2.79
C ARG A 314 -25.51 -10.30 3.53
N ALA A 315 -25.96 -9.29 2.81
CA ALA A 315 -26.58 -8.10 3.36
C ALA A 315 -27.93 -7.83 2.69
N VAL A 316 -28.79 -7.06 3.34
CA VAL A 316 -29.93 -6.42 2.67
C VAL A 316 -29.79 -4.91 2.71
N ASP A 317 -30.27 -4.24 1.68
CA ASP A 317 -30.34 -2.78 1.63
C ASP A 317 -31.62 -2.21 2.25
N SER A 318 -31.77 -0.88 2.17
CA SER A 318 -32.93 -0.14 2.68
C SER A 318 -34.27 -0.51 2.03
N THR A 319 -34.25 -1.17 0.86
CA THR A 319 -35.44 -1.66 0.14
C THR A 319 -35.77 -3.12 0.47
N GLY A 320 -34.91 -3.80 1.22
CA GLY A 320 -35.01 -5.23 1.51
C GLY A 320 -34.41 -6.12 0.43
N THR A 321 -33.72 -5.56 -0.57
CA THR A 321 -33.03 -6.35 -1.60
C THR A 321 -31.78 -7.00 -1.00
N GLU A 322 -31.60 -8.30 -1.27
CA GLU A 322 -30.42 -9.05 -0.82
C GLU A 322 -29.23 -8.87 -1.76
N HIS A 323 -28.03 -8.82 -1.16
CA HIS A 323 -26.74 -8.61 -1.81
C HIS A 323 -25.71 -9.59 -1.24
N ASP A 324 -24.83 -10.15 -2.08
CA ASP A 324 -23.66 -10.95 -1.67
C ASP A 324 -22.39 -10.13 -1.92
N LEU A 325 -21.65 -9.82 -0.86
CA LEU A 325 -20.44 -9.01 -0.91
C LEU A 325 -19.22 -9.87 -0.58
N LEU A 326 -18.15 -9.75 -1.36
CA LEU A 326 -16.83 -10.23 -0.97
C LEU A 326 -16.03 -9.08 -0.35
N VAL A 327 -15.81 -9.13 0.95
CA VAL A 327 -14.95 -8.19 1.67
C VAL A 327 -13.55 -8.80 1.71
N PRO A 328 -12.55 -8.24 0.98
CA PRO A 328 -11.21 -8.82 0.91
C PRO A 328 -10.38 -8.60 2.18
N LEU A 329 -10.91 -7.83 3.13
CA LEU A 329 -10.27 -7.41 4.36
C LEU A 329 -10.76 -8.23 5.57
N PRO A 330 -9.85 -8.56 6.51
CA PRO A 330 -10.18 -9.34 7.69
C PRO A 330 -10.92 -8.53 8.76
N GLY A 331 -11.73 -9.19 9.59
CA GLY A 331 -12.39 -8.62 10.78
C GLY A 331 -13.81 -8.08 10.57
N ALA A 332 -14.64 -8.25 11.61
CA ALA A 332 -16.04 -7.81 11.61
C ALA A 332 -16.20 -6.30 11.41
N TYR A 333 -15.30 -5.48 11.96
CA TYR A 333 -15.33 -4.03 11.73
C TYR A 333 -15.10 -3.67 10.25
N ASN A 334 -14.41 -4.51 9.48
CA ASN A 334 -14.25 -4.29 8.04
C ASN A 334 -15.50 -4.68 7.24
N VAL A 335 -16.34 -5.57 7.78
CA VAL A 335 -17.70 -5.78 7.26
C VAL A 335 -18.53 -4.51 7.45
N ALA A 336 -18.46 -3.88 8.63
CA ALA A 336 -19.15 -2.60 8.88
C ALA A 336 -18.63 -1.50 7.96
N ASN A 337 -17.31 -1.39 7.78
CA ASN A 337 -16.71 -0.42 6.86
C ASN A 337 -17.14 -0.64 5.40
N ALA A 338 -17.22 -1.90 4.95
CA ALA A 338 -17.66 -2.26 3.60
C ALA A 338 -19.13 -1.96 3.35
N LEU A 339 -20.00 -2.36 4.29
CA LEU A 339 -21.43 -2.09 4.19
C LEU A 339 -21.71 -0.59 4.23
N LEU A 340 -21.00 0.17 5.07
CA LEU A 340 -21.08 1.63 5.13
C LEU A 340 -20.63 2.29 3.82
N ALA A 341 -19.54 1.79 3.21
CA ALA A 341 -19.06 2.29 1.93
C ALA A 341 -20.08 2.05 0.81
N VAL A 342 -20.60 0.83 0.70
CA VAL A 342 -21.60 0.49 -0.32
C VAL A 342 -22.87 1.32 -0.14
N ALA A 343 -23.35 1.47 1.10
CA ALA A 343 -24.51 2.30 1.41
C ALA A 343 -24.28 3.78 1.05
N ALA A 344 -23.09 4.33 1.34
CA ALA A 344 -22.74 5.70 0.98
C ALA A 344 -22.67 5.90 -0.55
N VAL A 345 -22.15 4.92 -1.28
CA VAL A 345 -22.10 4.94 -2.76
C VAL A 345 -23.51 4.80 -3.35
N ALA A 346 -24.36 3.93 -2.80
CA ALA A 346 -25.76 3.81 -3.19
C ALA A 346 -26.52 5.13 -3.01
N GLU A 347 -26.35 5.80 -1.86
CA GLU A 347 -26.98 7.09 -1.58
C GLU A 347 -26.45 8.24 -2.45
N SER A 348 -25.28 8.06 -3.08
CA SER A 348 -24.77 9.00 -4.09
C SER A 348 -25.47 8.85 -5.46
N GLY A 349 -26.28 7.79 -5.64
CA GLY A 349 -27.01 7.49 -6.87
C GLY A 349 -26.33 6.49 -7.80
N ALA A 350 -25.25 5.84 -7.36
CA ALA A 350 -24.51 4.86 -8.15
C ALA A 350 -25.20 3.48 -8.17
N ASP A 351 -24.90 2.67 -9.20
CA ASP A 351 -25.41 1.30 -9.32
C ASP A 351 -24.79 0.40 -8.25
N VAL A 352 -25.65 -0.19 -7.41
CA VAL A 352 -25.24 -1.02 -6.27
C VAL A 352 -24.54 -2.30 -6.70
N GLY A 353 -24.99 -2.94 -7.78
CA GLY A 353 -24.41 -4.20 -8.24
C GLY A 353 -22.97 -3.99 -8.71
N GLN A 354 -22.74 -2.99 -9.57
CA GLN A 354 -21.41 -2.60 -10.02
C GLN A 354 -20.53 -2.13 -8.84
N ALA A 355 -21.10 -1.37 -7.90
CA ALA A 355 -20.40 -0.93 -6.71
C ALA A 355 -19.89 -2.12 -5.90
N ILE A 356 -20.70 -3.15 -5.70
CA ILE A 356 -20.34 -4.36 -4.94
C ILE A 356 -19.19 -5.13 -5.61
N ASP A 357 -19.23 -5.29 -6.92
CA ASP A 357 -18.17 -5.98 -7.68
C ASP A 357 -16.80 -5.31 -7.48
N GLY A 358 -16.78 -3.98 -7.31
CA GLY A 358 -15.57 -3.20 -7.06
C GLY A 358 -14.86 -3.51 -5.74
N LEU A 359 -15.54 -4.05 -4.72
CA LEU A 359 -14.93 -4.31 -3.41
C LEU A 359 -13.95 -5.48 -3.42
N ALA A 360 -14.14 -6.46 -4.30
CA ALA A 360 -13.49 -7.77 -4.22
C ALA A 360 -11.94 -7.72 -4.28
N GLN A 361 -11.37 -6.67 -4.87
CA GLN A 361 -9.92 -6.50 -5.07
C GLN A 361 -9.32 -5.37 -4.23
N VAL A 362 -10.10 -4.79 -3.30
CA VAL A 362 -9.64 -3.66 -2.51
C VAL A 362 -8.52 -4.07 -1.56
N SER A 363 -7.40 -3.36 -1.68
CA SER A 363 -6.36 -3.31 -0.66
C SER A 363 -6.25 -1.88 -0.15
N VAL A 364 -6.10 -1.73 1.17
CA VAL A 364 -5.99 -0.42 1.82
C VAL A 364 -4.57 -0.29 2.37
N PRO A 365 -3.75 0.64 1.86
CA PRO A 365 -2.38 0.85 2.29
C PRO A 365 -2.25 0.93 3.81
N GLY A 366 -1.51 -0.01 4.38
CA GLY A 366 -1.23 -0.08 5.82
C GLY A 366 -2.45 -0.24 6.71
N ARG A 367 -3.52 -0.90 6.25
CA ARG A 367 -4.71 -1.24 7.03
C ARG A 367 -5.05 -2.71 6.84
N VAL A 368 -4.38 -3.55 7.62
CA VAL A 368 -4.33 -5.01 7.46
C VAL A 368 -4.07 -5.41 6.00
N GLU A 369 -3.11 -4.72 5.39
CA GLU A 369 -2.74 -4.86 3.99
C GLU A 369 -2.03 -6.19 3.78
N LYS A 370 -2.61 -7.06 2.96
CA LYS A 370 -2.04 -8.38 2.64
C LYS A 370 -0.88 -8.24 1.67
N ILE A 371 0.26 -8.84 2.01
CA ILE A 371 1.43 -8.95 1.13
C ILE A 371 1.57 -10.40 0.68
N GLU A 372 1.22 -10.65 -0.57
CA GLU A 372 1.21 -11.99 -1.15
C GLU A 372 2.37 -12.16 -2.15
N ARG A 373 3.22 -13.17 -1.92
CA ARG A 373 4.35 -13.57 -2.78
C ARG A 373 4.42 -15.09 -2.96
N GLY A 374 3.30 -15.79 -2.74
CA GLY A 374 3.20 -17.24 -2.92
C GLY A 374 3.53 -18.05 -1.67
N GLN A 375 3.65 -17.40 -0.51
CA GLN A 375 3.88 -18.08 0.76
C GLN A 375 2.62 -18.83 1.26
N GLY A 376 2.81 -19.84 2.11
CA GLY A 376 1.72 -20.64 2.69
C GLY A 376 1.05 -20.03 3.93
N PHE A 377 1.31 -18.77 4.29
CA PHE A 377 0.85 -18.13 5.52
C PHE A 377 0.41 -16.67 5.27
N LEU A 378 -0.39 -16.11 6.16
CA LEU A 378 -0.90 -14.75 6.01
C LEU A 378 0.16 -13.74 6.45
N ALA A 379 0.58 -12.85 5.55
CA ALA A 379 1.50 -11.76 5.85
C ALA A 379 0.79 -10.41 5.69
N VAL A 380 0.74 -9.59 6.75
CA VAL A 380 -0.04 -8.35 6.79
C VAL A 380 0.75 -7.17 7.36
N VAL A 381 0.52 -5.99 6.79
CA VAL A 381 1.04 -4.70 7.30
C VAL A 381 -0.13 -3.86 7.85
N ASP A 382 0.01 -3.35 9.07
CA ASP A 382 -1.02 -2.53 9.71
C ASP A 382 -0.46 -1.31 10.47
N TYR A 383 -1.27 -0.27 10.61
CA TYR A 383 -0.92 0.98 11.29
C TYR A 383 -1.20 1.00 12.79
N ALA A 384 -1.60 -0.12 13.38
CA ALA A 384 -1.81 -0.23 14.82
C ALA A 384 -0.56 0.21 15.61
N HIS A 385 -0.62 1.42 16.16
CA HIS A 385 0.46 2.07 16.93
C HIS A 385 0.01 2.59 18.31
N LYS A 386 -1.16 2.10 18.76
CA LYS A 386 -1.77 2.34 20.08
C LYS A 386 -2.18 0.99 20.69
N PRO A 387 -2.15 0.81 22.02
CA PRO A 387 -2.43 -0.49 22.67
C PRO A 387 -3.74 -1.13 22.21
N ALA A 388 -4.86 -0.38 22.27
CA ALA A 388 -6.17 -0.89 21.85
C ALA A 388 -6.24 -1.26 20.36
N ALA A 389 -5.46 -0.59 19.50
CA ALA A 389 -5.39 -0.93 18.08
C ALA A 389 -4.61 -2.23 17.85
N VAL A 390 -3.52 -2.45 18.62
CA VAL A 390 -2.74 -3.70 18.60
C VAL A 390 -3.59 -4.87 19.07
N ASP A 391 -4.31 -4.71 20.19
CA ASP A 391 -5.26 -5.72 20.69
C ASP A 391 -6.33 -6.06 19.64
N ALA A 392 -6.95 -5.04 19.04
CA ALA A 392 -8.04 -5.24 18.07
C ALA A 392 -7.57 -5.96 16.80
N VAL A 393 -6.40 -5.61 16.25
CA VAL A 393 -5.88 -6.27 15.04
C VAL A 393 -5.44 -7.71 15.34
N LEU A 394 -4.80 -7.97 16.49
CA LEU A 394 -4.41 -9.33 16.88
C LEU A 394 -5.63 -10.22 17.13
N ALA A 395 -6.64 -9.72 17.84
CA ALA A 395 -7.89 -10.46 18.05
C ALA A 395 -8.60 -10.78 16.72
N THR A 396 -8.56 -9.83 15.77
CA THR A 396 -9.11 -10.03 14.43
C THR A 396 -8.39 -11.12 13.65
N LEU A 397 -7.06 -11.10 13.65
CA LEU A 397 -6.27 -12.11 12.95
C LEU A 397 -6.39 -13.48 13.62
N ALA A 398 -6.49 -13.52 14.96
CA ALA A 398 -6.73 -14.75 15.71
C ALA A 398 -8.10 -15.37 15.44
N ALA A 399 -9.14 -14.57 15.23
CA ALA A 399 -10.46 -15.08 14.86
C ALA A 399 -10.51 -15.69 13.44
N GLN A 400 -9.52 -15.42 12.61
CA GLN A 400 -9.48 -15.83 11.20
C GLN A 400 -8.40 -16.85 10.85
N SER A 401 -7.47 -17.11 11.76
CA SER A 401 -6.42 -18.10 11.57
C SER A 401 -6.45 -19.14 12.67
N SER A 402 -6.22 -20.40 12.29
CA SER A 402 -5.96 -21.50 13.21
C SER A 402 -4.47 -21.67 13.55
N GLY A 403 -3.59 -20.92 12.87
CA GLY A 403 -2.15 -20.97 13.08
C GLY A 403 -1.65 -20.02 14.18
N ARG A 404 -0.32 -19.98 14.34
CA ARG A 404 0.35 -19.08 15.27
C ARG A 404 0.39 -17.67 14.71
N ILE A 405 0.50 -16.67 15.57
CA ILE A 405 0.60 -15.26 15.20
C ILE A 405 1.94 -14.70 15.67
N GLY A 406 2.74 -14.21 14.73
CA GLY A 406 3.94 -13.43 14.99
C GLY A 406 3.68 -11.96 14.72
N VAL A 407 4.06 -11.09 15.65
CA VAL A 407 3.94 -9.64 15.52
C VAL A 407 5.30 -8.95 15.60
N VAL A 408 5.57 -8.07 14.65
CA VAL A 408 6.70 -7.13 14.66
C VAL A 408 6.15 -5.74 14.96
N LEU A 409 6.57 -5.13 16.05
CA LEU A 409 6.09 -3.80 16.45
C LEU A 409 7.17 -2.93 17.09
N GLY A 410 7.00 -1.63 16.96
CA GLY A 410 7.82 -0.62 17.62
C GLY A 410 6.96 0.52 18.14
N ALA A 411 7.60 1.48 18.82
CA ALA A 411 6.96 2.72 19.25
C ALA A 411 7.76 3.93 18.76
N GLY A 412 7.08 5.04 18.47
CA GLY A 412 7.74 6.28 18.06
C GLY A 412 8.33 7.04 19.26
N GLY A 413 9.53 7.59 19.07
CA GLY A 413 10.12 8.57 19.99
C GLY A 413 9.52 9.97 19.81
N ASP A 414 9.76 10.85 20.78
CA ASP A 414 9.15 12.17 20.97
C ASP A 414 7.62 12.13 20.96
N ARG A 415 7.07 11.04 21.50
CA ARG A 415 5.62 10.76 21.61
C ARG A 415 5.29 10.27 23.00
N ASP A 416 4.00 10.13 23.27
CA ASP A 416 3.45 9.54 24.49
C ASP A 416 4.22 8.27 24.89
N THR A 417 4.86 8.33 26.06
CA THR A 417 5.67 7.26 26.62
C THR A 417 4.83 6.24 27.38
N GLU A 418 3.66 6.64 27.89
CA GLU A 418 2.79 5.82 28.74
C GLU A 418 2.23 4.63 27.96
N LYS A 419 2.01 4.79 26.65
CA LYS A 419 1.51 3.70 25.79
C LYS A 419 2.53 2.59 25.52
N ARG A 420 3.84 2.83 25.69
CA ARG A 420 4.91 1.89 25.29
C ARG A 420 4.78 0.52 25.99
N PRO A 421 4.74 0.45 27.34
CA PRO A 421 4.53 -0.83 28.02
C PRO A 421 3.18 -1.46 27.67
N LEU A 422 2.11 -0.66 27.58
CA LEU A 422 0.78 -1.15 27.23
C LEU A 422 0.72 -1.79 25.83
N MET A 423 1.52 -1.30 24.88
CA MET A 423 1.64 -1.92 23.55
C MET A 423 2.35 -3.28 23.61
N GLY A 424 3.41 -3.39 24.42
CA GLY A 424 4.09 -4.67 24.64
C GLY A 424 3.17 -5.69 25.31
N GLU A 425 2.38 -5.24 26.28
CA GLU A 425 1.38 -6.06 26.96
C GLU A 425 0.31 -6.57 25.98
N ALA A 426 -0.27 -5.68 25.16
CA ALA A 426 -1.23 -6.04 24.12
C ALA A 426 -0.66 -7.08 23.13
N ALA A 427 0.59 -6.89 22.68
CA ALA A 427 1.28 -7.84 21.82
C ALA A 427 1.46 -9.21 22.49
N ALA A 428 1.87 -9.23 23.77
CA ALA A 428 2.09 -10.46 24.52
C ALA A 428 0.80 -11.23 24.84
N ARG A 429 -0.34 -10.54 24.97
CA ARG A 429 -1.67 -11.16 25.10
C ARG A 429 -2.16 -11.76 23.78
N GLY A 430 -1.89 -11.10 22.65
CA GLY A 430 -2.49 -11.45 21.36
C GLY A 430 -1.67 -12.33 20.42
N ALA A 431 -0.35 -12.39 20.57
CA ALA A 431 0.57 -13.08 19.66
C ALA A 431 1.38 -14.20 20.34
N ASP A 432 1.84 -15.18 19.56
CA ASP A 432 2.73 -16.26 19.99
C ASP A 432 4.20 -15.82 19.95
N LEU A 433 4.59 -15.07 18.91
CA LEU A 433 5.89 -14.41 18.77
C LEU A 433 5.73 -12.90 18.81
N VAL A 434 6.50 -12.22 19.66
CA VAL A 434 6.59 -10.76 19.71
C VAL A 434 8.02 -10.32 19.40
N ILE A 435 8.22 -9.58 18.30
CA ILE A 435 9.50 -8.94 17.97
C ILE A 435 9.37 -7.43 18.17
N VAL A 436 10.09 -6.90 19.15
CA VAL A 436 10.18 -5.46 19.41
C VAL A 436 11.33 -4.86 18.61
N THR A 437 11.02 -3.82 17.83
CA THR A 437 11.94 -3.18 16.88
C THR A 437 11.82 -1.66 16.89
N ASP A 438 12.72 -0.97 16.19
CA ASP A 438 12.62 0.47 15.97
C ASP A 438 11.47 0.84 15.02
N ASP A 439 10.67 1.85 15.38
CA ASP A 439 9.70 2.52 14.50
C ASP A 439 10.33 3.81 13.96
N ASN A 440 9.96 4.98 14.47
CA ASN A 440 10.62 6.27 14.28
C ASN A 440 11.19 6.72 15.63
N PRO A 441 12.46 6.40 15.95
CA PRO A 441 13.07 6.82 17.22
C PRO A 441 13.19 8.34 17.39
N ARG A 442 13.26 9.10 16.28
CA ARG A 442 13.42 10.56 16.30
C ARG A 442 14.65 10.98 17.11
N SER A 443 14.48 11.85 18.12
CA SER A 443 15.59 12.32 18.94
C SER A 443 15.87 11.46 20.18
N GLU A 444 15.01 10.48 20.48
CA GLU A 444 15.18 9.57 21.61
C GLU A 444 16.16 8.42 21.30
N ASP A 445 16.75 7.84 22.36
CA ASP A 445 17.52 6.61 22.27
C ASP A 445 16.59 5.43 21.88
N PRO A 446 16.80 4.80 20.71
CA PRO A 446 15.96 3.67 20.27
C PRO A 446 15.94 2.51 21.28
N ALA A 447 17.06 2.24 21.96
CA ALA A 447 17.14 1.16 22.93
C ALA A 447 16.23 1.40 24.15
N ALA A 448 16.14 2.63 24.62
CA ALA A 448 15.25 2.99 25.72
C ALA A 448 13.76 2.80 25.35
N ILE A 449 13.40 3.11 24.09
CA ILE A 449 12.04 2.88 23.59
C ILE A 449 11.71 1.39 23.56
N ARG A 450 12.59 0.56 22.97
CA ARG A 450 12.38 -0.89 22.88
C ARG A 450 12.30 -1.53 24.26
N ALA A 451 13.19 -1.14 25.18
CA ALA A 451 13.18 -1.63 26.56
C ALA A 451 11.84 -1.38 27.27
N ALA A 452 11.21 -0.22 27.06
CA ALA A 452 9.90 0.09 27.65
C ALA A 452 8.77 -0.79 27.09
N VAL A 453 8.80 -1.10 25.79
CA VAL A 453 7.82 -2.01 25.16
C VAL A 453 8.05 -3.45 25.65
N ILE A 454 9.29 -3.92 25.66
CA ILE A 454 9.65 -5.27 26.16
C ILE A 454 9.23 -5.44 27.61
N ALA A 455 9.46 -4.44 28.47
CA ALA A 455 9.06 -4.49 29.87
C ALA A 455 7.55 -4.77 30.04
N GLY A 456 6.70 -4.15 29.21
CA GLY A 456 5.26 -4.41 29.23
C GLY A 456 4.91 -5.81 28.72
N ALA A 457 5.59 -6.28 27.67
CA ALA A 457 5.43 -7.66 27.22
C ALA A 457 5.81 -8.64 28.34
N ASP A 458 6.97 -8.49 28.98
CA ASP A 458 7.46 -9.39 30.03
C ASP A 458 6.64 -9.37 31.32
N GLN A 459 6.07 -8.21 31.69
CA GLN A 459 5.24 -8.06 32.88
C GLN A 459 3.81 -8.58 32.70
N THR A 460 3.43 -9.02 31.49
CA THR A 460 2.10 -9.57 31.20
C THR A 460 1.87 -10.85 32.01
N PRO A 461 0.82 -10.92 32.86
CA PRO A 461 0.54 -12.09 33.70
C PRO A 461 0.39 -13.38 32.87
N GLY A 462 0.99 -14.48 33.35
CA GLY A 462 1.01 -15.74 32.61
C GLY A 462 -0.36 -16.35 32.28
N GLY A 463 -1.42 -16.00 33.03
CA GLY A 463 -2.79 -16.43 32.75
C GLY A 463 -3.44 -15.74 31.54
N ASP A 464 -2.96 -14.56 31.19
CA ASP A 464 -3.47 -13.75 30.08
C ASP A 464 -2.47 -13.66 28.91
N ARG A 465 -1.30 -14.31 29.05
CA ARG A 465 -0.19 -14.26 28.10
C ARG A 465 -0.30 -15.38 27.07
N ARG A 466 -0.31 -15.02 25.78
CA ARG A 466 -0.15 -15.95 24.67
C ARG A 466 1.30 -16.10 24.22
N ALA A 467 2.09 -15.03 24.34
CA ALA A 467 3.46 -15.00 23.82
C ALA A 467 4.37 -16.03 24.50
N ILE A 468 4.93 -16.91 23.68
CA ILE A 468 5.93 -17.92 24.06
C ILE A 468 7.35 -17.47 23.72
N ASP A 469 7.50 -16.48 22.84
CA ASP A 469 8.77 -15.98 22.36
C ASP A 469 8.71 -14.44 22.25
N VAL A 470 9.62 -13.75 22.92
CA VAL A 470 9.77 -12.29 22.87
C VAL A 470 11.22 -11.97 22.50
N ARG A 471 11.40 -11.23 21.42
CA ARG A 471 12.70 -10.89 20.85
C ARG A 471 12.88 -9.39 20.72
N GLU A 472 14.10 -8.92 20.94
CA GLU A 472 14.51 -7.56 20.62
C GLU A 472 15.40 -7.57 19.37
N ILE A 473 14.96 -6.90 18.31
CA ILE A 473 15.77 -6.71 17.09
C ILE A 473 15.61 -5.25 16.68
N GLY A 474 16.65 -4.44 16.90
CA GLY A 474 16.58 -2.99 16.63
C GLY A 474 16.32 -2.66 15.16
N ASP A 475 17.08 -3.29 14.25
CA ASP A 475 16.91 -3.09 12.81
C ASP A 475 15.56 -3.65 12.32
N ARG A 476 14.70 -2.77 11.82
CA ARG A 476 13.34 -3.12 11.43
C ARG A 476 13.27 -4.10 10.26
N ARG A 477 14.23 -4.06 9.33
CA ARG A 477 14.29 -5.01 8.22
C ARG A 477 14.67 -6.40 8.70
N ALA A 478 15.64 -6.50 9.61
CA ALA A 478 16.03 -7.74 10.25
C ALA A 478 14.89 -8.31 11.10
N ALA A 479 14.14 -7.47 11.83
CA ALA A 479 12.98 -7.88 12.61
C ALA A 479 11.87 -8.50 11.72
N ILE A 480 11.54 -7.84 10.61
CA ILE A 480 10.58 -8.36 9.62
C ILE A 480 11.07 -9.67 9.02
N THR A 481 12.34 -9.75 8.64
CA THR A 481 12.96 -10.97 8.08
C THR A 481 12.87 -12.13 9.08
N ALA A 482 13.20 -11.90 10.35
CA ALA A 482 13.13 -12.92 11.39
C ALA A 482 11.70 -13.43 11.66
N ALA A 483 10.69 -12.56 11.56
CA ALA A 483 9.29 -12.97 11.65
C ALA A 483 8.85 -13.82 10.44
N VAL A 484 9.28 -13.42 9.23
CA VAL A 484 9.04 -14.18 8.00
C VAL A 484 9.70 -15.55 8.06
N GLU A 485 10.93 -15.67 8.58
CA GLU A 485 11.65 -16.96 8.74
C GLU A 485 11.01 -17.86 9.81
N TRP A 486 10.45 -17.28 10.87
CA TRP A 486 9.78 -18.03 11.93
C TRP A 486 8.46 -18.69 11.47
N ALA A 487 7.74 -18.07 10.54
CA ALA A 487 6.40 -18.51 10.14
C ALA A 487 6.37 -19.91 9.50
N GLU A 488 5.32 -20.68 9.78
CA GLU A 488 4.99 -21.95 9.13
C GLU A 488 3.70 -21.81 8.30
N PRO A 489 3.39 -22.73 7.36
CA PRO A 489 2.13 -22.69 6.63
C PRO A 489 0.91 -22.62 7.58
N GLY A 490 0.00 -21.69 7.31
CA GLY A 490 -1.17 -21.40 8.15
C GLY A 490 -0.97 -20.36 9.25
N ASP A 491 0.28 -19.96 9.56
CA ASP A 491 0.55 -18.90 10.53
C ASP A 491 0.16 -17.50 10.01
N VAL A 492 0.29 -16.50 10.87
CA VAL A 492 0.13 -15.08 10.55
C VAL A 492 1.38 -14.31 10.95
N VAL A 493 1.89 -13.47 10.04
CA VAL A 493 2.92 -12.46 10.32
C VAL A 493 2.28 -11.09 10.21
N LEU A 494 2.26 -10.34 11.31
CA LEU A 494 1.78 -8.97 11.40
C LEU A 494 2.97 -8.01 11.58
N VAL A 495 3.14 -7.08 10.65
CA VAL A 495 4.05 -5.94 10.79
C VAL A 495 3.21 -4.70 11.16
N ALA A 496 3.30 -4.27 12.42
CA ALA A 496 2.49 -3.20 12.98
C ALA A 496 3.30 -1.91 13.22
N GLY A 497 2.58 -0.78 13.25
CA GLY A 497 3.11 0.54 13.64
C GLY A 497 3.06 1.54 12.49
N LYS A 498 3.86 1.32 11.43
CA LYS A 498 4.01 2.29 10.32
C LYS A 498 2.89 2.24 9.31
N GLY A 499 2.32 1.07 9.06
CA GLY A 499 1.25 0.91 8.06
C GLY A 499 1.67 1.42 6.67
N HIS A 500 1.11 2.55 6.25
CA HIS A 500 1.42 3.21 4.97
C HIS A 500 2.54 4.25 5.09
N GLU A 501 2.97 4.58 6.31
CA GLU A 501 4.01 5.58 6.55
C GLU A 501 5.34 5.07 5.99
N THR A 502 5.93 5.88 5.10
CA THR A 502 7.26 5.62 4.56
C THR A 502 8.32 6.41 5.32
N GLY A 503 9.49 5.81 5.39
CA GLY A 503 10.71 6.32 5.99
C GLY A 503 10.87 5.99 7.47
N GLN A 504 12.10 6.09 7.95
CA GLN A 504 12.48 5.89 9.33
C GLN A 504 13.23 7.13 9.83
N GLU A 505 12.63 7.86 10.77
CA GLU A 505 13.22 9.10 11.31
C GLU A 505 14.15 8.79 12.48
N ILE A 506 15.44 9.09 12.32
CA ILE A 506 16.50 8.88 13.31
C ILE A 506 17.36 10.15 13.37
N ALA A 507 17.41 10.80 14.54
CA ALA A 507 18.17 12.01 14.80
C ALA A 507 17.97 13.13 13.74
N GLY A 508 16.72 13.34 13.32
CA GLY A 508 16.36 14.37 12.33
C GLY A 508 16.59 13.98 10.86
N VAL A 509 17.07 12.77 10.57
CA VAL A 509 17.22 12.22 9.22
C VAL A 509 16.14 11.19 8.95
N LYS A 510 15.43 11.32 7.82
CA LYS A 510 14.41 10.38 7.38
C LYS A 510 14.99 9.40 6.35
N TYR A 511 15.38 8.20 6.79
CA TYR A 511 15.91 7.14 5.94
C TYR A 511 14.79 6.46 5.14
N PRO A 512 14.98 6.09 3.86
CA PRO A 512 13.96 5.36 3.09
C PRO A 512 13.64 4.00 3.73
N PHE A 513 12.36 3.76 4.01
CA PHE A 513 11.86 2.50 4.56
C PHE A 513 10.38 2.33 4.23
N ASP A 514 9.93 1.13 3.92
CA ASP A 514 8.51 0.83 3.70
C ASP A 514 8.24 -0.61 4.14
N ASP A 515 7.41 -0.81 5.17
CA ASP A 515 7.10 -2.13 5.73
C ASP A 515 6.60 -3.10 4.66
N ARG A 516 5.86 -2.61 3.65
CA ARG A 516 5.24 -3.42 2.60
C ARG A 516 6.28 -3.96 1.64
N LEU A 517 7.20 -3.09 1.21
CA LEU A 517 8.30 -3.49 0.33
C LEU A 517 9.26 -4.42 1.06
N VAL A 518 9.57 -4.12 2.32
CA VAL A 518 10.48 -4.95 3.13
C VAL A 518 9.89 -6.34 3.42
N LEU A 519 8.59 -6.42 3.72
CA LEU A 519 7.90 -7.69 3.91
C LEU A 519 7.85 -8.49 2.61
N ALA A 520 7.54 -7.84 1.48
CA ALA A 520 7.56 -8.48 0.16
C ALA A 520 8.96 -9.05 -0.17
N ASP A 521 10.02 -8.25 -0.01
CA ASP A 521 11.40 -8.67 -0.23
C ASP A 521 11.75 -9.91 0.63
N ALA A 522 11.34 -9.94 1.89
CA ALA A 522 11.63 -11.04 2.81
C ALA A 522 10.91 -12.33 2.37
N LEU A 523 9.66 -12.24 1.93
CA LEU A 523 8.88 -13.37 1.42
C LEU A 523 9.49 -13.94 0.13
N GLU A 524 9.91 -13.08 -0.80
CA GLU A 524 10.56 -13.48 -2.06
C GLU A 524 11.88 -14.22 -1.79
N ARG A 525 12.71 -13.73 -0.85
CA ARG A 525 13.95 -14.41 -0.45
C ARG A 525 13.70 -15.76 0.19
N ARG A 526 12.67 -15.87 1.03
CA ARG A 526 12.28 -17.15 1.65
C ARG A 526 11.89 -18.16 0.58
N ALA A 527 11.09 -17.76 -0.41
CA ALA A 527 10.72 -18.62 -1.53
C ALA A 527 11.95 -19.12 -2.30
N ALA A 528 12.89 -18.21 -2.63
CA ALA A 528 14.13 -18.57 -3.31
C ALA A 528 15.02 -19.52 -2.49
N SER A 529 15.08 -19.36 -1.16
CA SER A 529 15.85 -20.25 -0.28
C SER A 529 15.27 -21.66 -0.15
N SER A 530 13.97 -21.82 -0.43
CA SER A 530 13.25 -23.10 -0.36
C SER A 530 13.21 -23.88 -1.69
N ALA A 531 13.77 -23.33 -2.76
CA ALA A 531 13.81 -23.96 -4.07
C ALA A 531 14.87 -25.10 -4.11
N GLU A 532 14.54 -26.23 -4.75
CA GLU A 532 15.49 -27.33 -4.99
C GLU A 532 16.67 -26.87 -5.87
N PRO A 533 17.91 -27.35 -5.64
CA PRO A 533 19.06 -26.95 -6.45
C PRO A 533 18.99 -27.52 -7.87
N LEU A 534 19.57 -26.80 -8.82
CA LEU A 534 20.01 -27.35 -10.11
C LEU A 534 21.18 -28.30 -9.85
N HIS A 535 21.03 -29.57 -10.26
CA HIS A 535 22.08 -30.58 -10.12
C HIS A 535 22.98 -30.55 -11.36
N VAL A 536 24.29 -30.36 -11.16
CA VAL A 536 25.24 -30.20 -12.27
C VAL A 536 26.34 -31.25 -12.17
N VAL A 537 26.46 -32.06 -13.21
CA VAL A 537 27.57 -33.00 -13.42
C VAL A 537 28.54 -32.36 -14.40
N ILE A 538 29.81 -32.28 -14.01
CA ILE A 538 30.86 -31.67 -14.84
C ILE A 538 31.86 -32.78 -15.18
N ALA A 539 32.09 -33.02 -16.47
CA ALA A 539 33.12 -33.95 -16.91
C ALA A 539 34.52 -33.39 -16.62
N ASP A 540 35.47 -34.27 -16.30
CA ASP A 540 36.87 -33.88 -16.13
C ASP A 540 37.42 -33.17 -17.39
N SER A 541 38.34 -32.22 -17.21
CA SER A 541 38.91 -31.40 -18.30
C SER A 541 39.63 -32.19 -19.40
N GLY A 542 39.88 -33.49 -19.19
CA GLY A 542 40.45 -34.40 -20.18
C GLY A 542 39.48 -35.46 -20.71
N ALA A 543 38.20 -35.43 -20.37
CA ALA A 543 37.22 -36.47 -20.69
C ALA A 543 36.99 -36.59 -22.20
N ASP A 544 37.21 -37.78 -22.75
CA ASP A 544 36.95 -38.05 -24.17
C ASP A 544 35.47 -38.43 -24.42
N VAL A 545 35.13 -38.71 -25.68
CA VAL A 545 33.76 -39.10 -26.06
C VAL A 545 33.28 -40.34 -25.29
N ALA A 546 34.13 -41.31 -24.99
CA ALA A 546 33.73 -42.52 -24.27
C ALA A 546 33.42 -42.22 -22.80
N ASP A 547 34.22 -41.35 -22.17
CA ASP A 547 33.98 -40.84 -20.81
C ASP A 547 32.63 -40.12 -20.72
N VAL A 548 32.36 -39.19 -21.64
CA VAL A 548 31.09 -38.41 -21.64
C VAL A 548 29.89 -39.31 -21.93
N LYS A 549 30.04 -40.34 -22.78
CA LYS A 549 29.01 -41.35 -22.98
C LYS A 549 28.73 -42.17 -21.73
N ARG A 550 29.71 -42.39 -20.85
CA ARG A 550 29.48 -43.03 -19.54
C ARG A 550 28.72 -42.08 -18.61
N LEU A 551 29.17 -40.82 -18.50
CA LEU A 551 28.50 -39.81 -17.69
C LEU A 551 27.03 -39.62 -18.09
N LEU A 552 26.71 -39.62 -19.39
CA LEU A 552 25.33 -39.56 -19.86
C LEU A 552 24.45 -40.72 -19.38
N ARG A 553 25.02 -41.93 -19.21
CA ARG A 553 24.28 -43.08 -18.67
C ARG A 553 24.08 -42.96 -17.17
N GLU A 554 25.07 -42.44 -16.45
CA GLU A 554 25.02 -42.22 -15.01
C GLU A 554 24.08 -41.06 -14.64
N MET A 555 24.02 -40.01 -15.48
CA MET A 555 23.07 -38.90 -15.35
C MET A 555 21.62 -39.39 -15.23
N VAL A 556 21.25 -40.49 -15.89
CA VAL A 556 19.89 -41.05 -15.81
C VAL A 556 19.54 -41.47 -14.37
N ALA A 557 20.52 -41.96 -13.60
CA ALA A 557 20.30 -42.30 -12.20
C ALA A 557 20.08 -41.04 -11.35
N VAL A 558 20.90 -40.00 -11.55
CA VAL A 558 20.75 -38.69 -10.87
C VAL A 558 19.42 -38.03 -11.22
N ALA A 559 19.02 -38.10 -12.49
CA ALA A 559 17.73 -37.60 -12.97
C ALA A 559 16.56 -38.37 -12.36
N ALA A 560 16.65 -39.69 -12.24
CA ALA A 560 15.63 -40.50 -11.59
C ALA A 560 15.49 -40.18 -10.08
N GLU A 561 16.61 -39.98 -9.37
CA GLU A 561 16.62 -39.60 -7.95
C GLU A 561 16.05 -38.19 -7.72
N SER A 562 16.31 -37.26 -8.63
CA SER A 562 15.81 -35.88 -8.58
C SER A 562 14.45 -35.69 -9.26
N GLY A 563 13.83 -36.75 -9.79
CA GLY A 563 12.53 -36.68 -10.47
C GLY A 563 12.54 -35.91 -11.79
N ALA A 564 13.69 -35.76 -12.43
CA ALA A 564 13.87 -35.13 -13.74
C ALA A 564 13.80 -36.14 -14.90
N GLY A 565 13.38 -35.68 -16.09
CA GLY A 565 13.45 -36.43 -17.34
C GLY A 565 12.10 -36.86 -17.94
N SER A 566 12.14 -37.33 -19.19
CA SER A 566 10.96 -37.50 -20.05
C SER A 566 9.88 -38.47 -19.55
N GLN A 567 10.23 -39.48 -18.74
CA GLN A 567 9.27 -40.46 -18.20
C GLN A 567 8.34 -39.87 -17.12
N HIS A 568 8.65 -38.70 -16.56
CA HIS A 568 7.91 -38.08 -15.46
C HIS A 568 6.94 -36.96 -15.90
N ARG A 569 6.70 -36.76 -17.20
CA ARG A 569 5.81 -35.72 -17.77
C ARG A 569 4.29 -35.89 -17.43
N GLY A 570 3.92 -36.85 -16.57
CA GLY A 570 2.53 -37.23 -16.29
C GLY A 570 1.94 -36.80 -14.94
N THR A 571 2.69 -36.12 -14.07
CA THR A 571 2.23 -35.68 -12.75
C THR A 571 2.03 -34.16 -12.70
N ALA A 572 1.04 -33.69 -11.93
CA ALA A 572 0.62 -32.29 -11.83
C ALA A 572 1.63 -31.40 -11.05
N GLY A 573 2.91 -31.45 -11.42
CA GLY A 573 4.01 -30.67 -10.84
C GLY A 573 4.88 -29.97 -11.89
N PRO A 574 5.86 -29.15 -11.47
CA PRO A 574 6.78 -28.47 -12.38
C PRO A 574 7.59 -29.48 -13.21
N VAL A 575 7.71 -29.21 -14.52
CA VAL A 575 8.41 -30.09 -15.47
C VAL A 575 9.92 -29.99 -15.25
N ARG A 576 10.49 -30.98 -14.55
CA ARG A 576 11.94 -31.13 -14.33
C ARG A 576 12.60 -31.77 -15.55
N ARG A 577 13.70 -31.17 -16.02
CA ARG A 577 14.36 -31.48 -17.30
C ARG A 577 15.79 -31.94 -17.12
N THR A 578 16.26 -32.66 -18.14
CA THR A 578 17.66 -33.07 -18.29
C THR A 578 18.33 -32.28 -19.41
N TRP A 579 19.54 -31.79 -19.14
CA TRP A 579 20.30 -30.92 -20.04
C TRP A 579 21.66 -31.52 -20.36
N ALA A 580 22.08 -31.42 -21.62
CA ALA A 580 23.43 -31.76 -22.05
C ALA A 580 24.06 -30.57 -22.78
N VAL A 581 25.13 -30.01 -22.23
CA VAL A 581 25.88 -28.91 -22.85
C VAL A 581 27.28 -29.39 -23.19
N PHE A 582 27.52 -29.63 -24.48
CA PHE A 582 28.72 -30.30 -24.96
C PHE A 582 29.53 -29.45 -25.95
N GLY A 583 30.82 -29.32 -25.69
CA GLY A 583 31.78 -28.74 -26.62
C GLY A 583 32.59 -29.77 -27.38
N GLU A 584 33.70 -29.34 -27.98
CA GLU A 584 34.65 -30.26 -28.59
C GLU A 584 35.42 -31.02 -27.52
N LEU A 585 35.42 -32.35 -27.61
CA LEU A 585 36.09 -33.22 -26.64
C LEU A 585 37.51 -33.60 -27.13
N PRO A 586 38.47 -33.76 -26.19
CA PRO A 586 39.79 -34.29 -26.48
C PRO A 586 39.74 -35.64 -27.18
N ASP A 587 40.77 -35.90 -27.97
CA ASP A 587 41.00 -37.19 -28.61
C ASP A 587 42.24 -37.86 -28.02
N ARG A 588 42.04 -39.03 -27.41
CA ARG A 588 43.10 -39.83 -26.80
C ARG A 588 43.62 -40.94 -27.72
N GLU A 589 42.92 -41.23 -28.80
CA GLU A 589 43.23 -42.33 -29.71
C GLU A 589 43.98 -41.87 -30.97
N GLY A 590 44.18 -40.56 -31.15
CA GLY A 590 44.89 -39.99 -32.30
C GLY A 590 44.10 -40.18 -33.60
N LEU A 591 42.78 -40.14 -33.51
CA LEU A 591 41.83 -40.22 -34.59
C LEU A 591 41.98 -39.03 -35.54
N ASP A 592 41.76 -39.30 -36.83
CA ASP A 592 41.55 -38.21 -37.77
C ASP A 592 40.22 -37.49 -37.48
N ASP A 593 40.09 -36.27 -37.97
CA ASP A 593 38.89 -35.46 -37.79
C ASP A 593 37.58 -36.12 -38.27
N ASN A 594 37.64 -37.01 -39.27
CA ASN A 594 36.44 -37.70 -39.75
C ASN A 594 35.97 -38.72 -38.72
N ALA A 595 36.90 -39.50 -38.16
CA ALA A 595 36.62 -40.42 -37.08
C ALA A 595 36.17 -39.68 -35.80
N ARG A 596 36.78 -38.53 -35.48
CA ARG A 596 36.33 -37.66 -34.37
C ARG A 596 34.91 -37.13 -34.59
N ALA A 597 34.56 -36.72 -35.80
CA ALA A 597 33.20 -36.29 -36.15
C ALA A 597 32.18 -37.43 -36.02
N VAL A 598 32.53 -38.65 -36.44
CA VAL A 598 31.67 -39.84 -36.25
C VAL A 598 31.46 -40.15 -34.76
N ALA A 599 32.51 -40.02 -33.93
CA ALA A 599 32.40 -40.23 -32.49
C ALA A 599 31.45 -39.22 -31.83
N HIS A 600 31.54 -37.94 -32.23
CA HIS A 600 30.69 -36.85 -31.74
C HIS A 600 29.23 -36.96 -32.24
N ASP A 601 29.00 -37.34 -33.50
CA ASP A 601 27.65 -37.71 -33.98
C ASP A 601 27.04 -38.81 -33.11
N GLY A 602 27.81 -39.86 -32.83
CA GLY A 602 27.37 -40.95 -31.96
C GLY A 602 27.10 -40.51 -30.51
N LEU A 603 27.77 -39.46 -30.01
CA LEU A 603 27.47 -38.85 -28.72
C LEU A 603 26.14 -38.10 -28.75
N GLY A 604 25.90 -37.29 -29.79
CA GLY A 604 24.63 -36.60 -29.99
C GLY A 604 23.44 -37.57 -30.07
N ARG A 605 23.58 -38.67 -30.82
CA ARG A 605 22.57 -39.74 -30.87
C ARG A 605 22.33 -40.38 -29.51
N GLN A 606 23.41 -40.63 -28.76
CA GLN A 606 23.27 -41.25 -27.45
C GLN A 606 22.52 -40.34 -26.46
N ALA A 607 22.80 -39.03 -26.45
CA ALA A 607 22.09 -38.06 -25.61
C ALA A 607 20.57 -38.15 -25.81
N VAL A 608 20.12 -38.25 -27.05
CA VAL A 608 18.70 -38.43 -27.39
C VAL A 608 18.18 -39.80 -26.92
N ARG A 609 18.94 -40.88 -27.11
CA ARG A 609 18.54 -42.24 -26.69
C ARG A 609 18.39 -42.40 -25.18
N VAL A 610 19.17 -41.66 -24.39
CA VAL A 610 19.02 -41.62 -22.93
C VAL A 610 18.00 -40.57 -22.48
N ALA A 611 17.25 -40.00 -23.42
CA ALA A 611 16.16 -39.05 -23.21
C ALA A 611 16.57 -37.74 -22.53
N VAL A 612 17.72 -37.18 -22.91
CA VAL A 612 18.06 -35.79 -22.60
C VAL A 612 17.00 -34.85 -23.22
N ASP A 613 16.41 -33.96 -22.43
CA ASP A 613 15.35 -33.05 -22.89
C ASP A 613 15.89 -31.88 -23.72
N LYS A 614 17.08 -31.37 -23.38
CA LYS A 614 17.69 -30.20 -24.04
C LYS A 614 19.17 -30.42 -24.30
N ILE A 615 19.59 -30.28 -25.55
CA ILE A 615 20.99 -30.47 -25.98
C ILE A 615 21.53 -29.15 -26.55
N ILE A 616 22.69 -28.69 -26.09
CA ILE A 616 23.39 -27.52 -26.63
C ILE A 616 24.81 -27.93 -27.02
N ALA A 617 25.09 -27.90 -28.31
CA ALA A 617 26.41 -28.14 -28.87
C ALA A 617 27.18 -26.81 -28.99
N VAL A 618 28.36 -26.70 -28.37
CA VAL A 618 29.11 -25.45 -28.20
C VAL A 618 30.46 -25.51 -28.90
N GLY A 619 30.61 -24.79 -30.01
CA GLY A 619 31.87 -24.69 -30.74
C GLY A 619 31.67 -24.42 -32.22
N GLN A 620 32.76 -24.14 -32.94
CA GLN A 620 32.71 -23.78 -34.36
C GLN A 620 33.15 -24.90 -35.30
N THR A 621 33.71 -25.98 -34.77
CA THR A 621 34.34 -27.01 -35.59
C THR A 621 33.32 -27.96 -36.23
N ARG A 622 33.74 -28.63 -37.30
CA ARG A 622 32.94 -29.68 -37.94
C ARG A 622 32.63 -30.85 -37.00
N ILE A 623 33.45 -31.04 -35.98
CA ILE A 623 33.32 -32.11 -34.99
C ILE A 623 32.15 -31.82 -34.06
N VAL A 624 32.07 -30.60 -33.51
CA VAL A 624 30.91 -30.17 -32.69
C VAL A 624 29.63 -30.10 -33.53
N ARG A 625 29.73 -29.67 -34.80
CA ARG A 625 28.59 -29.69 -35.72
C ARG A 625 28.04 -31.12 -35.91
N ALA A 626 28.91 -32.12 -35.97
CA ALA A 626 28.49 -33.52 -36.07
C ALA A 626 27.73 -33.98 -34.82
N LEU A 627 28.10 -33.50 -33.62
CA LEU A 627 27.34 -33.74 -32.38
C LEU A 627 25.89 -33.27 -32.50
N HIS A 628 25.70 -32.01 -32.90
CA HIS A 628 24.37 -31.45 -33.11
C HIS A 628 23.58 -32.23 -34.18
N GLN A 629 24.22 -32.53 -35.31
CA GLN A 629 23.59 -33.31 -36.39
C GLN A 629 23.17 -34.71 -35.93
N GLY A 630 23.99 -35.37 -35.11
CA GLY A 630 23.66 -36.67 -34.53
C GLY A 630 22.41 -36.61 -33.66
N ALA A 631 22.28 -35.59 -32.82
CA ALA A 631 21.09 -35.38 -31.99
C ALA A 631 19.83 -35.12 -32.85
N VAL A 632 19.94 -34.22 -33.84
CA VAL A 632 18.82 -33.90 -34.75
C VAL A 632 18.37 -35.14 -35.53
N MET A 633 19.31 -35.90 -36.09
CA MET A 633 19.01 -37.10 -36.86
C MET A 633 18.43 -38.24 -36.01
N GLU A 634 18.65 -38.25 -34.70
CA GLU A 634 18.11 -39.26 -33.78
C GLU A 634 16.73 -38.86 -33.21
N GLY A 635 16.24 -37.65 -33.49
CA GLY A 635 14.88 -37.26 -33.14
C GLY A 635 14.72 -36.00 -32.29
N SER A 636 15.81 -35.29 -31.96
CA SER A 636 15.75 -34.03 -31.22
C SER A 636 15.51 -32.86 -32.19
N TRP A 637 14.24 -32.59 -32.46
CA TRP A 637 13.80 -31.59 -33.45
C TRP A 637 13.30 -30.31 -32.77
N GLY A 638 13.19 -29.22 -33.54
CA GLY A 638 12.57 -27.99 -33.05
C GLY A 638 13.41 -27.29 -31.98
N ASP A 639 12.86 -27.11 -30.79
CA ASP A 639 13.48 -26.42 -29.66
C ASP A 639 14.26 -27.35 -28.73
N GLU A 640 14.58 -28.58 -29.14
CA GLU A 640 15.23 -29.57 -28.27
C GLU A 640 16.77 -29.64 -28.42
N ALA A 641 17.31 -29.23 -29.58
CA ALA A 641 18.74 -29.20 -29.86
C ALA A 641 19.20 -27.86 -30.44
N ALA A 642 20.28 -27.30 -29.90
CA ALA A 642 20.88 -26.05 -30.35
C ALA A 642 22.37 -26.22 -30.69
N PHE A 643 22.86 -25.38 -31.60
CA PHE A 643 24.28 -25.30 -31.97
C PHE A 643 24.74 -23.84 -31.90
N VAL A 644 25.68 -23.56 -31.01
CA VAL A 644 26.18 -22.21 -30.71
C VAL A 644 27.71 -22.16 -30.77
N ALA A 645 28.27 -20.98 -31.00
CA ALA A 645 29.69 -20.85 -31.33
C ALA A 645 30.63 -20.89 -30.11
N THR A 646 30.20 -20.39 -28.95
CA THR A 646 31.04 -20.15 -27.75
C THR A 646 30.26 -20.38 -26.46
N ALA A 647 30.97 -20.47 -25.31
CA ALA A 647 30.35 -20.58 -24.00
C ALA A 647 29.42 -19.37 -23.69
N ASP A 648 29.86 -18.15 -24.01
CA ASP A 648 29.03 -16.94 -23.88
C ASP A 648 27.77 -16.99 -24.76
N ALA A 649 27.89 -17.53 -25.98
CA ALA A 649 26.74 -17.70 -26.86
C ALA A 649 25.76 -18.77 -26.33
N ALA A 650 26.24 -19.79 -25.61
CA ALA A 650 25.38 -20.74 -24.92
C ALA A 650 24.62 -20.07 -23.77
N VAL A 651 25.29 -19.23 -22.97
CA VAL A 651 24.65 -18.44 -21.91
C VAL A 651 23.61 -17.48 -22.48
N GLU A 652 23.92 -16.76 -23.55
CA GLU A 652 22.97 -15.87 -24.21
C GLU A 652 21.78 -16.64 -24.77
N HIS A 653 22.02 -17.79 -25.41
CA HIS A 653 20.95 -18.64 -25.90
C HIS A 653 20.02 -19.12 -24.78
N MET A 654 20.56 -19.53 -23.63
CA MET A 654 19.75 -19.88 -22.45
C MET A 654 18.95 -18.71 -21.88
N ARG A 655 19.44 -17.47 -22.08
CA ARG A 655 18.78 -16.24 -21.62
C ARG A 655 17.64 -15.82 -22.53
N THR A 656 17.80 -15.97 -23.84
CA THR A 656 16.89 -15.37 -24.82
C THR A 656 15.91 -16.35 -25.44
N GLU A 657 16.26 -17.64 -25.56
CA GLU A 657 15.41 -18.60 -26.27
C GLU A 657 14.38 -19.25 -25.34
N PRO A 658 13.07 -19.16 -25.66
CA PRO A 658 12.01 -19.79 -24.88
C PRO A 658 12.26 -21.29 -24.70
N GLY A 659 12.20 -21.76 -23.45
CA GLY A 659 12.38 -23.17 -23.14
C GLY A 659 13.83 -23.64 -23.00
N TYR A 660 14.82 -22.75 -23.17
CA TYR A 660 16.25 -23.02 -22.97
C TYR A 660 16.83 -22.51 -21.62
N ALA A 661 15.98 -22.30 -20.61
CA ALA A 661 16.40 -21.94 -19.26
C ALA A 661 16.28 -23.13 -18.28
N PRO A 662 17.38 -23.62 -17.69
CA PRO A 662 17.33 -24.60 -16.59
C PRO A 662 16.63 -24.03 -15.35
N GLY A 663 15.92 -24.88 -14.61
CA GLY A 663 15.19 -24.50 -13.40
C GLY A 663 15.58 -25.29 -12.15
N PRO A 664 14.98 -24.95 -10.99
CA PRO A 664 15.09 -25.73 -9.76
C PRO A 664 14.74 -27.21 -9.96
N GLY A 665 15.61 -28.12 -9.50
CA GLY A 665 15.41 -29.57 -9.63
C GLY A 665 15.77 -30.18 -10.99
N ASP A 666 16.23 -29.38 -11.95
CA ASP A 666 16.79 -29.91 -13.21
C ASP A 666 18.15 -30.60 -12.99
N VAL A 667 18.56 -31.42 -13.97
CA VAL A 667 19.88 -32.05 -14.01
C VAL A 667 20.60 -31.65 -15.30
N ALA A 668 21.83 -31.14 -15.19
CA ALA A 668 22.65 -30.75 -16.32
C ALA A 668 24.00 -31.49 -16.34
N VAL A 669 24.42 -31.96 -17.51
CA VAL A 669 25.77 -32.48 -17.76
C VAL A 669 26.52 -31.50 -18.66
N ILE A 670 27.73 -31.12 -18.24
CA ILE A 670 28.62 -30.24 -18.99
C ILE A 670 29.90 -31.00 -19.34
N ALA A 671 30.30 -30.97 -20.62
CA ALA A 671 31.58 -31.52 -21.05
C ALA A 671 32.13 -30.74 -22.25
N GLY A 672 33.37 -30.29 -22.23
CA GLY A 672 33.93 -29.49 -23.32
C GLY A 672 35.13 -28.67 -22.86
N PRO A 673 35.47 -27.60 -23.60
CA PRO A 673 36.57 -26.70 -23.26
C PRO A 673 36.49 -26.14 -21.83
N ASP A 674 37.67 -25.83 -21.24
CA ASP A 674 37.81 -25.42 -19.84
C ASP A 674 37.02 -24.17 -19.45
N ASP A 675 36.64 -23.32 -20.41
CA ASP A 675 35.85 -22.10 -20.20
C ASP A 675 34.33 -22.35 -20.14
N LEU A 676 33.85 -23.52 -20.60
CA LEU A 676 32.43 -23.81 -20.72
C LEU A 676 31.72 -23.95 -19.36
N ALA A 677 32.24 -24.79 -18.47
CA ALA A 677 31.63 -25.01 -17.16
C ALA A 677 31.64 -23.75 -16.27
N PRO A 678 32.75 -22.99 -16.16
CA PRO A 678 32.76 -21.73 -15.42
C PRO A 678 31.71 -20.71 -15.89
N ALA A 679 31.56 -20.52 -17.22
CA ALA A 679 30.59 -19.57 -17.78
C ALA A 679 29.14 -19.94 -17.44
N LEU A 680 28.79 -21.23 -17.54
CA LEU A 680 27.44 -21.71 -17.21
C LEU A 680 27.15 -21.65 -15.71
N LEU A 681 28.11 -22.01 -14.86
CA LEU A 681 27.97 -21.95 -13.41
C LEU A 681 27.80 -20.50 -12.91
N ASP A 682 28.54 -19.55 -13.48
CA ASP A 682 28.38 -18.13 -13.17
C ASP A 682 26.99 -17.63 -13.58
N TYR A 683 26.56 -17.95 -14.80
CA TYR A 683 25.22 -17.60 -15.25
C TYR A 683 24.13 -18.19 -14.35
N TRP A 684 24.17 -19.48 -14.02
CA TRP A 684 23.12 -20.09 -13.21
C TRP A 684 23.07 -19.55 -11.79
N ARG A 685 24.23 -19.34 -11.14
CA ARG A 685 24.29 -18.82 -9.77
C ARG A 685 23.96 -17.33 -9.70
N ASN A 686 24.59 -16.52 -10.55
CA ASN A 686 24.59 -15.06 -10.43
C ASN A 686 23.63 -14.39 -11.42
N GLY A 687 23.45 -14.97 -12.62
CA GLY A 687 22.53 -14.45 -13.63
C GLY A 687 21.08 -14.93 -13.45
N ALA A 688 20.89 -16.21 -13.15
CA ALA A 688 19.57 -16.84 -13.01
C ALA A 688 19.14 -17.04 -11.54
N GLY A 689 20.03 -16.79 -10.57
CA GLY A 689 19.72 -16.89 -9.15
C GLY A 689 19.41 -18.30 -8.64
N LEU A 690 19.88 -19.34 -9.36
CA LEU A 690 19.65 -20.74 -9.01
C LEU A 690 20.63 -21.18 -7.92
N GLN A 691 20.14 -21.99 -6.97
CA GLN A 691 21.03 -22.82 -6.18
C GLN A 691 21.61 -23.91 -7.07
N VAL A 692 22.94 -24.06 -7.08
CA VAL A 692 23.63 -25.04 -7.93
C VAL A 692 24.40 -26.03 -7.07
N ARG A 693 24.05 -27.31 -7.18
CA ARG A 693 24.74 -28.42 -6.54
C ARG A 693 25.56 -29.18 -7.58
N ILE A 694 26.88 -29.15 -7.43
CA ILE A 694 27.78 -29.99 -8.23
C ILE A 694 27.67 -31.43 -7.70
N VAL A 695 27.49 -32.38 -8.60
CA VAL A 695 27.38 -33.81 -8.31
C VAL A 695 28.62 -34.50 -8.87
N ASP A 696 29.42 -35.09 -7.97
CA ASP A 696 30.56 -35.93 -8.35
C ASP A 696 30.03 -37.33 -8.71
N LEU A 697 30.35 -37.82 -9.91
CA LEU A 697 29.95 -39.14 -10.43
C LEU A 697 31.15 -40.07 -10.62
#